data_AF-A0A1Q6K6C7-F1
#
_entry.id   AF-A0A1Q6K6C7-F1
#
_cell.length_a   1.000
_cell.length_b   1.000
_cell.length_c   1.000
_cell.angle_alpha   90.00
_cell.angle_beta   90.00
_cell.angle_gamma   90.00
#
_symmetry.space_group_name_H-M   'P 1'
#
loop_
_entity.id
_entity.type
_entity.pdbx_description
1 polymer ?
#
loop_
_entity_poly.entity_id
_entity_poly.type
_entity_poly.pdbx_seq_one_letter_code
_entity_poly.pdbx_strand_id
1 'polypeptide(L)'
;MNELTSDEKLKIQTNLEYIGLDLNNIPEFIKNYRPLEFRPIRGFSENKSRIYKYLNIKDIQIYITPRNKMDLLSKKYEECNQLYDYLKLESEDDIVKHGVFLKMVDKININELERIAAEQEILNEEIPFEVKYSENYLWQIYYSDITKQYFLMVTLEDEEFEAFFYLLKKQIEAYKENKDIYIYVPVCNTEYSGELLTRNEIADTENYIWLFTKDWPFVYEVYDKNGIMNVYIIGNTICYEKINSHYKIVIKNEEEAIKFFKLIKALFILQTETNGKYVFEPRIKKDGSLEFLYNGDIIEYENLTNFIKTEFYKTDNEINDIVEKLNKCEKQKQELSIEEKNKVKEFQDKEKEISIYLDCKRSFFGKIKFFMQNKKKLKGRAKEILDKDSKEEEETQEIEEIFKENDGIDRTKEFLTIEDLVLLIKAFERQDKRLKNDEMDVRALENKIKILNSKIRNAEAYLKEIDEHNKSIFDFWKYTNKDNNLILSEIDAEEEVPVTNLEKTFDYLEDLEELGKNMDKIIRKKLSKKECDSIFLATTEILEFINKIKDKDDLNEKELHLIEQELNDIKEKTTIVSSLFPKEEYDIFGGLSEDKTKIRVLAGRKHREIEKNMYRVIDVNKNTSLDRFVEKLKVIVSDIEKALLQIKAPMNLSLYVAEKDINKSNFEIYHVNPEEAINDIESTDEHICRINIKKGMPLIFLTNTVYYDNYNKTLPEGMELNDLVLLDNSKFEFLKKRESFFRMNKEVKKFEYQNCDIHVKEYNLKLKHKKEENNDK
;
A
#
# COMPACT_ATOMS: atom_id res chain seq x y z
N MET A 1 -40.24 1.43 43.79
CA MET A 1 -39.17 1.50 44.82
C MET A 1 -39.26 0.44 45.92
N ASN A 2 -40.38 -0.26 46.16
CA ASN A 2 -40.50 -1.10 47.36
C ASN A 2 -39.75 -2.45 47.32
N GLU A 3 -39.23 -2.88 46.17
CA GLU A 3 -38.53 -4.17 45.98
C GLU A 3 -37.01 -4.05 45.75
N LEU A 4 -36.44 -2.84 45.73
CA LEU A 4 -34.99 -2.60 45.52
C LEU A 4 -34.22 -2.65 46.84
N THR A 5 -32.97 -3.14 46.81
CA THR A 5 -32.04 -3.11 47.95
C THR A 5 -31.69 -1.67 48.34
N SER A 6 -31.22 -1.46 49.57
CA SER A 6 -30.81 -0.13 50.05
C SER A 6 -29.71 0.51 49.20
N ASP A 7 -28.80 -0.31 48.68
CA ASP A 7 -27.65 0.14 47.89
C ASP A 7 -28.07 0.51 46.45
N GLU A 8 -28.98 -0.25 45.83
CA GLU A 8 -29.57 0.09 44.52
C GLU A 8 -30.37 1.39 44.57
N LYS A 9 -31.12 1.63 45.66
CA LYS A 9 -31.85 2.89 45.85
C LYS A 9 -30.91 4.08 45.93
N LEU A 10 -29.82 3.94 46.69
CA LEU A 10 -28.82 5.00 46.83
C LEU A 10 -28.15 5.30 45.49
N LYS A 11 -27.76 4.27 44.74
CA LYS A 11 -27.13 4.41 43.42
C LYS A 11 -28.06 5.08 42.41
N ILE A 12 -29.32 4.65 42.32
CA ILE A 12 -30.33 5.29 41.45
C ILE A 12 -30.48 6.77 41.81
N GLN A 13 -30.55 7.09 43.11
CA GLN A 13 -30.66 8.48 43.55
C GLN A 13 -29.45 9.31 43.15
N THR A 14 -28.22 8.81 43.37
CA THR A 14 -26.99 9.48 42.93
C THR A 14 -26.97 9.71 41.42
N ASN A 15 -27.42 8.72 40.64
CA ASN A 15 -27.48 8.81 39.19
C ASN A 15 -28.52 9.85 38.71
N LEU A 16 -29.70 9.91 39.35
CA LEU A 16 -30.72 10.93 39.08
C LEU A 16 -30.22 12.35 39.41
N GLU A 17 -29.53 12.50 40.54
CA GLU A 17 -28.91 13.75 40.95
C GLU A 17 -27.83 14.19 39.94
N TYR A 18 -27.00 13.27 39.45
CA TYR A 18 -25.96 13.54 38.46
C TYR A 18 -26.53 14.04 37.12
N ILE A 19 -27.62 13.44 36.63
CA ILE A 19 -28.29 13.91 35.39
C ILE A 19 -29.22 15.12 35.65
N GLY A 20 -29.43 15.49 36.91
CA GLY A 20 -30.23 16.65 37.31
C GLY A 20 -31.75 16.49 37.17
N LEU A 21 -32.24 15.25 37.09
CA LEU A 21 -33.66 14.90 36.92
C LEU A 21 -34.34 14.63 38.27
N ASP A 22 -35.35 15.44 38.59
CA ASP A 22 -36.24 15.20 39.74
C ASP A 22 -37.54 14.52 39.26
N LEU A 23 -37.74 13.26 39.66
CA LEU A 23 -38.93 12.48 39.30
C LEU A 23 -40.22 13.05 39.91
N ASN A 24 -40.14 13.84 40.99
CA ASN A 24 -41.31 14.50 41.57
C ASN A 24 -41.66 15.81 40.84
N ASN A 25 -40.69 16.40 40.14
CA ASN A 25 -40.83 17.67 39.44
C ASN A 25 -40.24 17.59 38.03
N ILE A 26 -40.92 16.82 37.18
CA ILE A 26 -40.49 16.58 35.79
C ILE A 26 -40.49 17.92 35.02
N PRO A 27 -39.37 18.29 34.35
CA PRO A 27 -39.29 19.50 33.53
C PRO A 27 -40.39 19.59 32.46
N GLU A 28 -40.90 20.80 32.24
CA GLU A 28 -42.06 21.03 31.37
C GLU A 28 -41.78 20.69 29.89
N PHE A 29 -40.54 20.84 29.43
CA PHE A 29 -40.15 20.47 28.07
C PHE A 29 -40.28 18.95 27.81
N ILE A 30 -40.18 18.11 28.84
CA ILE A 30 -40.35 16.65 28.72
C ILE A 30 -41.83 16.30 28.60
N LYS A 31 -42.72 17.06 29.26
CA LYS A 31 -44.18 16.88 29.18
C LYS A 31 -44.74 17.37 27.84
N ASN A 32 -44.16 18.43 27.29
CA ASN A 32 -44.60 19.08 26.06
C ASN A 32 -44.05 18.37 24.82
N TYR A 33 -44.64 17.24 24.47
CA TYR A 33 -44.30 16.51 23.25
C TYR A 33 -45.00 17.09 22.02
N ARG A 34 -44.36 16.96 20.86
CA ARG A 34 -44.99 17.19 19.55
C ARG A 34 -45.19 15.85 18.87
N PRO A 35 -46.37 15.56 18.30
CA PRO A 35 -46.59 14.30 17.58
C PRO A 35 -45.51 14.04 16.54
N LEU A 36 -44.93 12.84 16.55
CA LEU A 36 -43.91 12.41 15.59
C LEU A 36 -44.58 11.63 14.45
N GLU A 37 -44.41 12.10 13.22
CA GLU A 37 -44.74 11.34 12.01
C GLU A 37 -43.45 11.06 11.26
N PHE A 38 -43.05 9.79 11.15
CA PHE A 38 -41.78 9.40 10.52
C PHE A 38 -42.00 8.31 9.49
N ARG A 39 -41.36 8.46 8.33
CA ARG A 39 -41.37 7.46 7.27
C ARG A 39 -39.94 6.95 7.04
N PRO A 40 -39.62 5.74 7.52
CA PRO A 40 -38.33 5.11 7.26
C PRO A 40 -38.03 4.99 5.76
N ILE A 41 -36.78 5.22 5.37
CA ILE A 41 -36.35 5.11 3.97
C ILE A 41 -36.03 3.65 3.71
N ARG A 42 -36.66 3.06 2.68
CA ARG A 42 -36.47 1.63 2.37
C ARG A 42 -35.09 1.39 1.79
N GLY A 43 -34.36 0.40 2.33
CA GLY A 43 -33.07 -0.03 1.81
C GLY A 43 -31.86 0.79 2.30
N PHE A 44 -32.06 1.72 3.24
CA PHE A 44 -30.97 2.48 3.86
C PHE A 44 -30.40 1.71 5.07
N SER A 45 -29.07 1.67 5.21
CA SER A 45 -28.40 1.05 6.37
C SER A 45 -28.26 2.07 7.48
N GLU A 46 -29.00 1.89 8.58
CA GLU A 46 -28.97 2.80 9.74
C GLU A 46 -27.57 2.98 10.35
N ASN A 47 -26.72 1.96 10.29
CA ASN A 47 -25.38 1.96 10.88
C ASN A 47 -24.33 2.71 10.05
N LYS A 48 -24.71 3.30 8.91
CA LYS A 48 -23.79 3.98 7.98
C LYS A 48 -24.22 5.43 7.73
N SER A 49 -24.28 6.23 8.78
CA SER A 49 -24.61 7.66 8.69
C SER A 49 -23.58 8.41 7.85
N ARG A 50 -24.07 9.13 6.84
CA ARG A 50 -23.28 9.96 5.92
C ARG A 50 -23.45 11.46 6.15
N ILE A 51 -24.33 11.83 7.07
CA ILE A 51 -24.69 13.22 7.36
C ILE A 51 -24.38 13.51 8.82
N TYR A 52 -23.61 14.56 9.06
CA TYR A 52 -23.25 15.03 10.39
C TYR A 52 -23.67 16.48 10.57
N LYS A 53 -24.20 16.81 11.75
CA LYS A 53 -24.71 18.15 12.03
C LYS A 53 -24.35 18.59 13.43
N TYR A 54 -24.16 19.90 13.59
CA TYR A 54 -24.32 20.55 14.88
C TYR A 54 -25.80 20.76 15.16
N LEU A 55 -26.36 20.01 16.10
CA LEU A 55 -27.76 20.11 16.49
C LEU A 55 -27.89 20.82 17.84
N ASN A 56 -28.82 21.76 17.93
CA ASN A 56 -29.23 22.26 19.24
C ASN A 56 -29.98 21.15 19.97
N ILE A 57 -29.55 20.83 21.17
CA ILE A 57 -30.13 19.73 21.95
C ILE A 57 -31.63 19.94 22.24
N LYS A 58 -32.12 21.18 22.23
CA LYS A 58 -33.55 21.50 22.44
C LYS A 58 -34.43 21.03 21.27
N ASP A 59 -33.86 20.83 20.09
CA ASP A 59 -34.58 20.44 18.89
C ASP A 59 -34.73 18.91 18.74
N ILE A 60 -34.18 18.14 19.68
CA ILE A 60 -34.15 16.67 19.66
C ILE A 60 -35.16 16.12 20.67
N GLN A 61 -36.20 15.44 20.21
CA GLN A 61 -37.11 14.69 21.09
C GLN A 61 -36.55 13.31 21.45
N ILE A 62 -36.97 12.74 22.58
CA ILE A 62 -36.50 11.43 23.01
C ILE A 62 -37.67 10.44 23.00
N TYR A 63 -37.48 9.36 22.25
CA TYR A 63 -38.38 8.21 22.18
C TYR A 63 -37.64 6.96 22.63
N ILE A 64 -38.36 6.04 23.28
CA ILE A 64 -37.84 4.77 23.77
C ILE A 64 -38.60 3.66 23.07
N THR A 65 -37.88 2.66 22.57
CA THR A 65 -38.45 1.49 21.89
C THR A 65 -37.97 0.20 22.58
N PRO A 66 -38.84 -0.81 22.76
CA PRO A 66 -38.46 -2.09 23.33
C PRO A 66 -37.60 -2.96 22.40
N ARG A 67 -37.37 -2.52 21.16
CA ARG A 67 -36.70 -3.27 20.10
C ARG A 67 -35.18 -3.15 20.14
N ASN A 68 -34.47 -4.06 19.45
CA ASN A 68 -33.03 -4.01 19.28
C ASN A 68 -32.62 -3.00 18.18
N LYS A 69 -31.43 -2.40 18.25
CA LYS A 69 -30.88 -1.54 17.19
C LYS A 69 -30.89 -2.17 15.80
N MET A 70 -30.68 -3.48 15.71
CA MET A 70 -30.64 -4.24 14.45
C MET A 70 -32.03 -4.57 13.89
N ASP A 71 -33.11 -4.32 14.64
CA ASP A 71 -34.47 -4.49 14.14
C ASP A 71 -34.81 -3.46 13.06
N LEU A 72 -35.77 -3.82 12.19
CA LEU A 72 -36.30 -2.94 11.16
C LEU A 72 -36.76 -1.60 11.74
N LEU A 73 -36.27 -0.49 11.19
CA LEU A 73 -36.63 0.88 11.58
C LEU A 73 -38.14 1.10 11.75
N SER A 74 -38.93 0.52 10.84
CA SER A 74 -40.40 0.65 10.88
C SER A 74 -40.99 0.03 12.14
N LYS A 75 -40.49 -1.12 12.58
CA LYS A 75 -40.95 -1.77 13.82
C LYS A 75 -40.50 -0.99 15.06
N LYS A 76 -39.26 -0.48 15.05
CA LYS A 76 -38.75 0.36 16.14
C LYS A 76 -39.64 1.57 16.35
N TYR A 77 -40.02 2.24 15.26
CA TYR A 77 -40.90 3.40 15.27
C TYR A 77 -42.35 3.05 15.66
N GLU A 78 -42.92 1.95 15.14
CA GLU A 78 -44.28 1.50 15.49
C GLU A 78 -44.46 1.24 17.00
N GLU A 79 -43.41 0.77 17.68
CA GLU A 79 -43.44 0.43 19.10
C GLU A 79 -42.73 1.47 19.98
N CYS A 80 -42.32 2.61 19.44
CA CYS A 80 -41.70 3.65 20.24
C CYS A 80 -42.73 4.44 21.06
N ASN A 81 -42.35 4.78 22.28
CA ASN A 81 -43.10 5.66 23.17
C ASN A 81 -42.24 6.86 23.55
N GLN A 82 -42.87 8.00 23.79
CA GLN A 82 -42.19 9.20 24.25
C GLN A 82 -41.58 9.01 25.65
N LEU A 83 -40.50 9.72 25.97
CA LEU A 83 -39.85 9.66 27.28
C LEU A 83 -40.83 9.88 28.45
N TYR A 84 -41.79 10.79 28.31
CA TYR A 84 -42.76 11.09 29.38
C TYR A 84 -43.64 9.89 29.77
N ASP A 85 -43.93 8.97 28.85
CA ASP A 85 -44.70 7.75 29.15
C ASP A 85 -43.96 6.80 30.11
N TYR A 86 -42.64 6.96 30.24
CA TYR A 86 -41.82 6.22 31.20
C TYR A 86 -41.60 6.97 32.52
N LEU A 87 -42.03 8.24 32.61
CA LEU A 87 -41.84 9.06 33.80
C LEU A 87 -43.14 9.32 34.58
N LYS A 88 -44.30 9.28 33.91
CA LYS A 88 -45.62 9.44 34.55
C LYS A 88 -46.02 8.18 35.35
N LEU A 89 -47.00 8.31 36.23
CA LEU A 89 -47.48 7.26 37.14
C LEU A 89 -49.02 7.28 37.24
N GLU A 90 -49.72 7.45 36.12
CA GLU A 90 -51.17 7.67 36.08
C GLU A 90 -51.97 6.36 35.92
N SER A 91 -51.36 5.32 35.34
CA SER A 91 -51.96 4.00 35.07
C SER A 91 -51.06 2.82 35.49
N GLU A 92 -51.61 1.60 35.49
CA GLU A 92 -50.84 0.38 35.80
C GLU A 92 -49.71 0.14 34.79
N ASP A 93 -49.93 0.40 33.51
CA ASP A 93 -48.91 0.31 32.46
C ASP A 93 -47.77 1.32 32.68
N ASP A 94 -48.08 2.51 33.20
CA ASP A 94 -47.08 3.52 33.51
C ASP A 94 -46.15 3.06 34.64
N ILE A 95 -46.67 2.34 35.64
CA ILE A 95 -45.86 1.78 36.73
C ILE A 95 -44.82 0.80 36.17
N VAL A 96 -45.20 -0.02 35.18
CA VAL A 96 -44.29 -0.96 34.52
C VAL A 96 -43.22 -0.22 33.73
N LYS A 97 -43.60 0.76 32.90
CA LYS A 97 -42.64 1.58 32.12
C LYS A 97 -41.72 2.37 33.02
N HIS A 98 -42.23 2.94 34.11
CA HIS A 98 -41.42 3.63 35.11
C HIS A 98 -40.40 2.70 35.77
N GLY A 99 -40.79 1.45 36.06
CA GLY A 99 -39.87 0.42 36.52
C GLY A 99 -38.74 0.13 35.51
N VAL A 100 -39.03 0.14 34.21
CA VAL A 100 -38.01 0.01 33.14
C VAL A 100 -37.06 1.19 33.15
N PHE A 101 -37.56 2.42 33.24
CA PHE A 101 -36.71 3.62 33.31
C PHE A 101 -35.75 3.59 34.50
N LEU A 102 -36.22 3.19 35.68
CA LEU A 102 -35.36 3.07 36.87
C LEU A 102 -34.24 2.04 36.67
N LYS A 103 -34.50 0.94 35.94
CA LYS A 103 -33.44 -0.02 35.56
C LYS A 103 -32.42 0.58 34.61
N MET A 104 -32.83 1.46 33.69
CA MET A 104 -31.89 2.18 32.83
C MET A 104 -31.01 3.12 33.67
N VAL A 105 -31.61 3.84 34.63
CA VAL A 105 -30.88 4.76 35.53
C VAL A 105 -29.86 4.01 36.38
N ASP A 106 -30.20 2.82 36.89
CA ASP A 106 -29.24 1.99 37.62
C ASP A 106 -28.01 1.60 36.77
N LYS A 107 -28.17 1.49 35.45
CA LYS A 107 -27.08 1.12 34.54
C LYS A 107 -26.20 2.30 34.09
N ILE A 108 -26.46 3.52 34.53
CA ILE A 108 -25.64 4.68 34.16
C ILE A 108 -24.18 4.47 34.62
N ASN A 109 -23.26 4.64 33.67
CA ASN A 109 -21.83 4.70 33.92
C ASN A 109 -21.33 6.15 33.82
N ILE A 110 -21.09 6.78 34.96
CA ILE A 110 -20.68 8.19 35.05
C ILE A 110 -19.39 8.46 34.26
N ASN A 111 -18.40 7.56 34.31
CA ASN A 111 -17.12 7.74 33.62
C ASN A 111 -17.31 7.79 32.09
N GLU A 112 -18.22 6.99 31.53
CA GLU A 112 -18.52 7.01 30.10
C GLU A 112 -19.26 8.29 29.71
N LEU A 113 -20.17 8.79 30.54
CA LEU A 113 -20.83 10.08 30.32
C LEU A 113 -19.84 11.24 30.32
N GLU A 114 -18.84 11.22 31.21
CA GLU A 114 -17.76 12.21 31.24
C GLU A 114 -16.86 12.12 30.00
N ARG A 115 -16.59 10.90 29.50
CA ARG A 115 -15.87 10.70 28.24
C ARG A 115 -16.63 11.31 27.07
N ILE A 116 -17.92 11.03 26.94
CA ILE A 116 -18.78 11.63 25.89
C ILE A 116 -18.81 13.15 26.02
N ALA A 117 -18.85 13.68 27.25
CA ALA A 117 -18.84 15.12 27.48
C ALA A 117 -17.54 15.77 26.98
N ALA A 118 -16.38 15.20 27.30
CA ALA A 118 -15.08 15.68 26.83
C ALA A 118 -14.94 15.56 25.31
N GLU A 119 -15.42 14.46 24.72
CA GLU A 119 -15.46 14.31 23.26
C GLU A 119 -16.30 15.39 22.59
N GLN A 120 -17.51 15.65 23.07
CA GLN A 120 -18.40 16.67 22.52
C GLN A 120 -17.86 18.10 22.73
N GLU A 121 -17.02 18.33 23.74
CA GLU A 121 -16.31 19.60 23.90
C GLU A 121 -15.31 19.80 22.75
N ILE A 122 -14.47 18.80 22.47
CA ILE A 122 -13.52 18.82 21.35
C ILE A 122 -14.24 18.97 20.01
N LEU A 123 -15.30 18.17 19.78
CA LEU A 123 -16.07 18.19 18.54
C LEU A 123 -16.83 19.52 18.33
N ASN A 124 -17.12 20.25 19.42
CA ASN A 124 -17.71 21.59 19.35
C ASN A 124 -16.68 22.66 18.97
N GLU A 125 -15.39 22.45 19.18
CA GLU A 125 -14.35 23.37 18.75
C GLU A 125 -14.04 23.18 17.27
N GLU A 126 -13.85 21.92 16.84
CA GLU A 126 -13.48 21.58 15.47
C GLU A 126 -14.16 20.29 14.97
N ILE A 127 -14.45 20.24 13.68
CA ILE A 127 -14.94 19.03 13.02
C ILE A 127 -13.79 18.02 12.96
N PRO A 128 -13.97 16.79 13.47
CA PRO A 128 -12.91 15.78 13.49
C PRO A 128 -12.39 15.50 12.08
N PHE A 129 -11.10 15.18 11.95
CA PHE A 129 -10.50 14.96 10.63
C PHE A 129 -11.27 13.92 9.82
N GLU A 130 -11.57 12.76 10.42
CA GLU A 130 -12.31 11.67 9.77
C GLU A 130 -13.82 11.91 9.65
N VAL A 131 -14.33 13.06 10.13
CA VAL A 131 -15.76 13.40 10.24
C VAL A 131 -16.53 12.51 11.24
N LYS A 132 -16.26 11.21 11.22
CA LYS A 132 -16.78 10.17 12.12
C LYS A 132 -15.89 10.01 13.36
N TYR A 133 -16.48 9.50 14.43
CA TYR A 133 -15.82 9.10 15.68
C TYR A 133 -16.36 7.74 16.15
N SER A 134 -15.62 7.07 17.04
CA SER A 134 -15.88 5.67 17.44
C SER A 134 -17.27 5.46 18.05
N GLU A 135 -17.73 6.42 18.85
CA GLU A 135 -18.98 6.38 19.62
C GLU A 135 -20.20 6.88 18.82
N ASN A 136 -20.04 7.18 17.53
CA ASN A 136 -21.11 7.79 16.73
C ASN A 136 -22.37 6.91 16.61
N TYR A 137 -22.24 5.59 16.74
CA TYR A 137 -23.33 4.63 16.63
C TYR A 137 -24.32 4.70 17.81
N LEU A 138 -23.89 5.27 18.95
CA LEU A 138 -24.75 5.50 20.10
C LEU A 138 -25.82 6.56 19.80
N TRP A 139 -25.53 7.45 18.85
CA TRP A 139 -26.39 8.54 18.45
C TRP A 139 -27.39 8.07 17.39
N GLN A 140 -28.43 7.36 17.83
CA GLN A 140 -29.56 6.96 17.00
C GLN A 140 -30.53 8.13 16.78
N ILE A 141 -30.01 9.25 16.25
CA ILE A 141 -30.77 10.47 15.97
C ILE A 141 -31.27 10.43 14.53
N TYR A 142 -32.56 10.67 14.37
CA TYR A 142 -33.26 10.69 13.09
C TYR A 142 -33.90 12.05 12.86
N TYR A 143 -34.18 12.37 11.61
CA TYR A 143 -34.92 13.57 11.22
C TYR A 143 -36.25 13.18 10.57
N SER A 144 -37.35 13.81 11.01
CA SER A 144 -38.65 13.70 10.34
C SER A 144 -38.84 14.87 9.40
N ASP A 145 -38.89 14.58 8.10
CA ASP A 145 -39.24 15.58 7.08
C ASP A 145 -40.69 16.07 7.18
N ILE A 146 -41.59 15.24 7.71
CA ILE A 146 -43.02 15.54 7.80
C ILE A 146 -43.28 16.54 8.93
N THR A 147 -42.66 16.29 10.09
CA THR A 147 -42.87 17.09 11.30
C THR A 147 -41.77 18.11 11.57
N LYS A 148 -40.72 18.12 10.75
CA LYS A 148 -39.57 19.05 10.79
C LYS A 148 -38.87 19.08 12.15
N GLN A 149 -38.61 17.92 12.72
CA GLN A 149 -38.00 17.77 14.04
C GLN A 149 -37.05 16.57 14.10
N TYR A 150 -36.04 16.70 14.96
CA TYR A 150 -35.10 15.62 15.25
C TYR A 150 -35.61 14.79 16.42
N PHE A 151 -35.28 13.50 16.42
CA PHE A 151 -35.59 12.63 17.54
C PHE A 151 -34.53 11.54 17.72
N LEU A 152 -34.16 11.29 18.97
CA LEU A 152 -33.34 10.17 19.40
C LEU A 152 -34.27 8.98 19.69
N MET A 153 -33.95 7.81 19.14
CA MET A 153 -34.57 6.55 19.54
C MET A 153 -33.64 5.79 20.48
N VAL A 154 -34.15 5.42 21.65
CA VAL A 154 -33.40 4.66 22.65
C VAL A 154 -33.90 3.22 22.64
N THR A 155 -33.02 2.27 22.35
CA THR A 155 -33.33 0.84 22.27
C THR A 155 -33.11 0.16 23.62
N LEU A 156 -34.14 -0.47 24.17
CA LEU A 156 -34.06 -1.07 25.51
C LEU A 156 -33.21 -2.36 25.56
N GLU A 157 -33.20 -3.15 24.48
CA GLU A 157 -32.50 -4.45 24.44
C GLU A 157 -30.97 -4.33 24.35
N ASP A 158 -30.45 -3.20 23.87
CA ASP A 158 -29.00 -3.02 23.68
C ASP A 158 -28.28 -2.66 24.99
N GLU A 159 -29.02 -2.18 25.99
CA GLU A 159 -28.50 -1.75 27.30
C GLU A 159 -27.42 -0.65 27.26
N GLU A 160 -27.23 0.00 26.10
CA GLU A 160 -26.34 1.14 25.84
C GLU A 160 -27.15 2.46 25.95
N PHE A 161 -27.02 3.18 27.07
CA PHE A 161 -27.85 4.35 27.39
C PHE A 161 -27.07 5.66 27.52
N GLU A 162 -25.78 5.65 27.24
CA GLU A 162 -24.86 6.74 27.54
C GLU A 162 -25.21 8.01 26.75
N ALA A 163 -25.44 7.90 25.44
CA ALA A 163 -25.86 9.03 24.61
C ALA A 163 -27.23 9.59 25.02
N PHE A 164 -28.17 8.72 25.42
CA PHE A 164 -29.47 9.13 25.94
C PHE A 164 -29.33 9.95 27.22
N PHE A 165 -28.63 9.42 28.22
CA PHE A 165 -28.51 10.11 29.51
C PHE A 165 -27.65 11.37 29.41
N TYR A 166 -26.63 11.39 28.56
CA TYR A 166 -25.89 12.61 28.25
C TYR A 166 -26.81 13.68 27.62
N LEU A 167 -27.59 13.32 26.59
CA LEU A 167 -28.53 14.24 25.94
C LEU A 167 -29.55 14.78 26.94
N LEU A 168 -30.17 13.90 27.74
CA LEU A 168 -31.17 14.28 28.74
C LEU A 168 -30.58 15.23 29.78
N LYS A 169 -29.40 14.92 30.33
CA LYS A 169 -28.68 15.80 31.27
C LYS A 169 -28.46 17.18 30.67
N LYS A 170 -27.93 17.25 29.46
CA LYS A 170 -27.69 18.52 28.76
C LYS A 170 -28.97 19.28 28.47
N GLN A 171 -30.06 18.61 28.09
CA GLN A 171 -31.35 19.25 27.88
C GLN A 171 -31.88 19.90 29.16
N ILE A 172 -31.73 19.24 30.31
CA ILE A 172 -32.11 19.78 31.61
C ILE A 172 -31.23 20.98 31.98
N GLU A 173 -29.92 20.92 31.76
CA GLU A 173 -28.99 22.04 31.96
C GLU A 173 -29.38 23.25 31.08
N ALA A 174 -29.60 23.04 29.78
CA ALA A 174 -30.01 24.07 28.84
C ALA A 174 -31.37 24.69 29.20
N TYR A 175 -32.31 23.89 29.73
CA TYR A 175 -33.61 24.36 30.20
C TYR A 175 -33.47 25.22 31.48
N LYS A 176 -32.65 24.79 32.45
CA LYS A 176 -32.41 25.51 33.71
C LYS A 176 -31.68 26.84 33.47
N GLU A 177 -30.69 26.85 32.59
CA GLU A 177 -29.86 28.04 32.31
C GLU A 177 -30.38 28.93 31.17
N ASN A 178 -31.40 28.47 30.45
CA ASN A 178 -31.92 29.11 29.24
C ASN A 178 -30.83 29.44 28.20
N LYS A 179 -29.95 28.46 27.93
CA LYS A 179 -28.85 28.57 26.95
C LYS A 179 -29.03 27.57 25.82
N ASP A 180 -28.48 27.89 24.66
CA ASP A 180 -28.40 26.94 23.55
C ASP A 180 -27.10 26.16 23.65
N ILE A 181 -27.22 24.84 23.61
CA ILE A 181 -26.11 23.89 23.67
C ILE A 181 -26.19 23.07 22.39
N TYR A 182 -25.06 23.01 21.69
CA TYR A 182 -24.94 22.24 20.44
C TYR A 182 -24.14 20.97 20.68
N ILE A 183 -24.50 19.92 19.94
CA ILE A 183 -23.77 18.66 19.89
C ILE A 183 -23.48 18.30 18.44
N TYR A 184 -22.33 17.70 18.20
CA TYR A 184 -21.92 17.21 16.89
C TYR A 184 -22.24 15.72 16.77
N VAL A 185 -23.22 15.39 15.94
CA VAL A 185 -23.79 14.05 15.88
C VAL A 185 -24.14 13.62 14.45
N PRO A 186 -24.08 12.31 14.15
CA PRO A 186 -24.62 11.78 12.92
C PRO A 186 -26.15 11.88 12.91
N VAL A 187 -26.74 12.03 11.72
CA VAL A 187 -28.18 11.87 11.48
C VAL A 187 -28.41 10.59 10.68
N CYS A 188 -29.05 9.63 11.30
CA CYS A 188 -29.35 8.31 10.75
C CYS A 188 -30.47 8.39 9.71
N ASN A 189 -30.48 7.42 8.76
CA ASN A 189 -31.53 7.24 7.76
C ASN A 189 -31.90 8.54 7.01
N THR A 190 -30.89 9.33 6.63
CA THR A 190 -31.07 10.60 5.90
C THR A 190 -30.33 10.51 4.56
N GLU A 191 -30.99 10.90 3.47
CA GLU A 191 -30.38 10.98 2.14
C GLU A 191 -29.57 12.27 1.98
N TYR A 192 -28.54 12.23 1.12
CA TYR A 192 -27.78 13.41 0.71
C TYR A 192 -28.72 14.49 0.16
N SER A 193 -28.46 15.75 0.49
CA SER A 193 -29.27 16.89 0.05
C SER A 193 -29.24 17.08 -1.46
N GLY A 194 -28.10 16.73 -2.09
CA GLY A 194 -27.87 16.96 -3.51
C GLY A 194 -27.53 18.41 -3.85
N GLU A 195 -27.24 19.27 -2.85
CA GLU A 195 -26.96 20.69 -3.07
C GLU A 195 -25.61 20.94 -3.76
N LEU A 196 -24.56 20.19 -3.38
CA LEU A 196 -23.22 20.32 -3.98
C LEU A 196 -22.88 19.17 -4.94
N LEU A 197 -23.22 17.94 -4.56
CA LEU A 197 -23.07 16.75 -5.41
C LEU A 197 -24.35 15.92 -5.31
N THR A 198 -24.90 15.53 -6.46
CA THR A 198 -26.03 14.60 -6.51
C THR A 198 -25.62 13.20 -6.04
N ARG A 199 -26.60 12.38 -5.65
CA ARG A 199 -26.35 10.98 -5.25
C ARG A 199 -25.53 10.18 -6.28
N ASN A 200 -25.78 10.40 -7.57
CA ASN A 200 -25.04 9.72 -8.63
C ASN A 200 -23.61 10.26 -8.73
N GLU A 201 -23.41 11.57 -8.63
CA GLU A 201 -22.08 12.18 -8.64
C GLU A 201 -21.26 11.77 -7.42
N ILE A 202 -21.89 11.56 -6.26
CA ILE A 202 -21.24 11.00 -5.08
C ILE A 202 -20.75 9.58 -5.34
N ALA A 203 -21.61 8.70 -5.86
CA ALA A 203 -21.22 7.32 -6.19
C ALA A 203 -20.11 7.26 -7.24
N ASP A 204 -20.21 8.09 -8.28
CA ASP A 204 -19.18 8.27 -9.29
C ASP A 204 -17.86 8.77 -8.68
N THR A 205 -17.93 9.77 -7.79
CA THR A 205 -16.76 10.31 -7.10
C THR A 205 -16.05 9.26 -6.27
N GLU A 206 -16.80 8.44 -5.51
CA GLU A 206 -16.23 7.34 -4.74
C GLU A 206 -15.53 6.32 -5.65
N ASN A 207 -16.17 5.94 -6.76
CA ASN A 207 -15.61 5.02 -7.76
C ASN A 207 -14.34 5.58 -8.42
N TYR A 208 -14.37 6.84 -8.84
CA TYR A 208 -13.25 7.47 -9.55
C TYR A 208 -12.03 7.58 -8.64
N ILE A 209 -12.20 8.04 -7.40
CA ILE A 209 -11.10 8.16 -6.45
C ILE A 209 -10.53 6.79 -6.07
N TRP A 210 -11.38 5.78 -5.86
CA TRP A 210 -10.95 4.40 -5.59
C TRP A 210 -10.02 3.84 -6.68
N LEU A 211 -10.25 4.19 -7.96
CA LEU A 211 -9.38 3.76 -9.05
C LEU A 211 -7.93 4.23 -8.83
N PHE A 212 -7.75 5.46 -8.34
CA PHE A 212 -6.43 6.08 -8.16
C PHE A 212 -5.78 5.62 -6.85
N THR A 213 -6.51 5.65 -5.74
CA THR A 213 -5.98 5.39 -4.40
C THR A 213 -5.90 3.91 -4.06
N LYS A 214 -6.68 3.06 -4.75
CA LYS A 214 -6.92 1.63 -4.43
C LYS A 214 -7.58 1.40 -3.06
N ASP A 215 -8.10 2.45 -2.44
CA ASP A 215 -8.83 2.42 -1.17
C ASP A 215 -10.15 3.17 -1.32
N TRP A 216 -11.23 2.65 -0.71
CA TRP A 216 -12.57 3.18 -0.95
C TRP A 216 -12.80 4.46 -0.12
N PRO A 217 -13.01 5.62 -0.76
CA PRO A 217 -13.32 6.84 -0.03
C PRO A 217 -14.76 6.88 0.48
N PHE A 218 -15.00 7.74 1.45
CA PHE A 218 -16.31 8.02 1.99
C PHE A 218 -16.65 9.50 1.86
N VAL A 219 -17.81 9.76 1.26
CA VAL A 219 -18.36 11.11 1.12
C VAL A 219 -19.36 11.40 2.24
N TYR A 220 -19.19 12.52 2.91
CA TYR A 220 -20.06 13.00 3.98
C TYR A 220 -20.58 14.41 3.68
N GLU A 221 -21.82 14.68 4.06
CA GLU A 221 -22.30 16.06 4.20
C GLU A 221 -22.19 16.47 5.67
N VAL A 222 -21.52 17.58 5.91
CA VAL A 222 -21.32 18.11 7.27
C VAL A 222 -21.86 19.53 7.31
N TYR A 223 -22.79 19.76 8.23
CA TYR A 223 -23.41 21.05 8.46
C TYR A 223 -22.72 21.71 9.63
N ASP A 224 -22.20 22.92 9.42
CA ASP A 224 -21.58 23.72 10.48
C ASP A 224 -22.62 24.27 11.48
N LYS A 225 -22.16 25.02 12.49
CA LYS A 225 -23.04 25.64 13.50
C LYS A 225 -24.02 26.67 12.92
N ASN A 226 -23.73 27.21 11.73
CA ASN A 226 -24.61 28.15 11.03
C ASN A 226 -25.59 27.43 10.08
N GLY A 227 -25.49 26.10 9.97
CA GLY A 227 -26.27 25.28 9.05
C GLY A 227 -25.74 25.29 7.61
N ILE A 228 -24.52 25.77 7.37
CA ILE A 228 -23.87 25.73 6.06
C ILE A 228 -23.35 24.32 5.81
N MET A 229 -23.80 23.72 4.71
CA MET A 229 -23.40 22.38 4.30
C MET A 229 -22.10 22.43 3.49
N ASN A 230 -21.12 21.60 3.87
CA ASN A 230 -19.96 21.31 3.04
C ASN A 230 -19.86 19.80 2.82
N VAL A 231 -19.29 19.41 1.68
CA VAL A 231 -19.02 18.00 1.37
C VAL A 231 -17.59 17.66 1.77
N TYR A 232 -17.44 16.58 2.54
CA TYR A 232 -16.17 16.06 3.00
C TYR A 232 -15.92 14.68 2.37
N ILE A 233 -14.78 14.51 1.72
CA ILE A 233 -14.36 13.22 1.13
C ILE A 233 -13.14 12.75 1.90
N ILE A 234 -13.29 11.62 2.60
CA ILE A 234 -12.26 11.02 3.47
C ILE A 234 -11.86 9.67 2.88
N GLY A 235 -10.57 9.37 2.83
CA GLY A 235 -10.07 8.05 2.42
C GLY A 235 -8.58 7.93 2.68
N ASN A 236 -7.98 6.81 2.25
CA ASN A 236 -6.54 6.58 2.36
C ASN A 236 -5.86 6.56 0.99
N THR A 237 -4.61 6.97 0.95
CA THR A 237 -3.74 6.77 -0.21
C THR A 237 -2.37 6.31 0.23
N ILE A 238 -1.74 5.45 -0.58
CA ILE A 238 -0.35 5.06 -0.39
C ILE A 238 0.53 6.27 -0.69
N CYS A 239 1.40 6.66 0.23
CA CYS A 239 2.31 7.81 0.07
C CYS A 239 3.78 7.39 -0.07
N TYR A 240 4.17 6.26 0.52
CA TYR A 240 5.51 5.69 0.38
C TYR A 240 5.48 4.18 0.59
N GLU A 241 5.90 3.40 -0.41
CA GLU A 241 5.85 1.93 -0.40
C GLU A 241 4.46 1.36 -0.08
N LYS A 242 4.21 1.00 1.18
CA LYS A 242 2.91 0.51 1.67
C LYS A 242 2.35 1.37 2.81
N ILE A 243 3.00 2.49 3.12
CA ILE A 243 2.57 3.44 4.13
C ILE A 243 1.36 4.18 3.57
N ASN A 244 0.26 4.08 4.30
CA ASN A 244 -0.97 4.76 3.97
C ASN A 244 -1.07 6.08 4.73
N SER A 245 -1.72 7.05 4.10
CA SER A 245 -2.08 8.31 4.74
C SER A 245 -3.52 8.65 4.46
N HIS A 246 -4.25 9.01 5.52
CA HIS A 246 -5.58 9.59 5.40
C HIS A 246 -5.51 10.91 4.62
N TYR A 247 -6.49 11.18 3.77
CA TYR A 247 -6.69 12.49 3.16
C TYR A 247 -8.10 13.00 3.44
N LYS A 248 -8.24 14.32 3.38
CA LYS A 248 -9.51 15.02 3.55
C LYS A 248 -9.65 16.09 2.48
N ILE A 249 -10.68 15.93 1.64
CA ILE A 249 -11.07 16.94 0.65
C ILE A 249 -12.33 17.62 1.17
N VAL A 250 -12.35 18.95 1.16
CA VAL A 250 -13.50 19.75 1.61
C VAL A 250 -13.98 20.61 0.45
N ILE A 251 -15.23 20.42 0.06
CA ILE A 251 -15.90 21.17 -1.01
C ILE A 251 -16.94 22.08 -0.36
N LYS A 252 -16.78 23.40 -0.54
CA LYS A 252 -17.57 24.40 0.19
C LYS A 252 -18.64 25.10 -0.65
N ASN A 253 -18.54 25.01 -1.96
CA ASN A 253 -19.44 25.70 -2.88
C ASN A 253 -19.60 24.94 -4.20
N GLU A 254 -20.62 25.33 -4.97
CA GLU A 254 -20.99 24.68 -6.21
C GLU A 254 -19.88 24.76 -7.28
N GLU A 255 -19.12 25.87 -7.34
CA GLU A 255 -18.02 26.01 -8.29
C GLU A 255 -16.90 25.00 -8.01
N GLU A 256 -16.48 24.86 -6.75
CA GLU A 256 -15.51 23.85 -6.32
C GLU A 256 -16.00 22.44 -6.63
N ALA A 257 -17.28 22.15 -6.36
CA ALA A 257 -17.87 20.84 -6.62
C ALA A 257 -17.80 20.47 -8.11
N ILE A 258 -18.20 21.41 -8.98
CA ILE A 258 -18.19 21.21 -10.44
C ILE A 258 -16.77 21.02 -10.96
N LYS A 259 -15.81 21.85 -10.52
CA LYS A 259 -14.40 21.74 -10.95
C LYS A 259 -13.80 20.42 -10.52
N PHE A 260 -13.98 20.06 -9.25
CA PHE A 260 -13.46 18.82 -8.69
C PHE A 260 -14.05 17.60 -9.40
N PHE A 261 -15.38 17.51 -9.51
CA PHE A 261 -16.06 16.38 -10.16
C PHE A 261 -15.63 16.22 -11.62
N LYS A 262 -15.56 17.31 -12.39
CA LYS A 262 -15.10 17.27 -13.78
C LYS A 262 -13.65 16.81 -13.90
N LEU A 263 -12.77 17.28 -13.01
CA LEU A 263 -11.36 16.87 -12.98
C LEU A 263 -11.24 15.36 -12.76
N ILE A 264 -11.79 14.82 -11.66
CA ILE A 264 -11.65 13.40 -11.34
C ILE A 264 -12.30 12.50 -12.42
N LYS A 265 -13.42 12.93 -12.99
CA LYS A 265 -14.09 12.21 -14.10
C LYS A 265 -13.22 12.19 -15.35
N ALA A 266 -12.58 13.32 -15.68
CA ALA A 266 -11.67 13.41 -16.81
C ALA A 266 -10.47 12.46 -16.65
N LEU A 267 -9.82 12.48 -15.48
CA LEU A 267 -8.70 11.60 -15.16
C LEU A 267 -9.12 10.13 -15.22
N PHE A 268 -10.31 9.80 -14.71
CA PHE A 268 -10.85 8.44 -14.72
C PHE A 268 -11.04 7.92 -16.14
N ILE A 269 -11.68 8.71 -17.01
CA ILE A 269 -11.88 8.36 -18.42
C ILE A 269 -10.53 8.17 -19.11
N LEU A 270 -9.59 9.10 -18.93
CA LEU A 270 -8.28 9.03 -19.54
C LEU A 270 -7.53 7.75 -19.12
N GLN A 271 -7.55 7.37 -17.85
CA GLN A 271 -6.85 6.17 -17.40
C GLN A 271 -7.52 4.86 -17.84
N THR A 272 -8.86 4.83 -17.84
CA THR A 272 -9.63 3.61 -18.18
C THR A 272 -9.78 3.37 -19.68
N GLU A 273 -10.04 4.41 -20.46
CA GLU A 273 -10.29 4.30 -21.91
C GLU A 273 -9.02 4.27 -22.77
N THR A 274 -7.84 4.52 -22.19
CA THR A 274 -6.55 4.51 -22.90
C THR A 274 -5.67 3.31 -22.55
N ASN A 275 -6.27 2.22 -22.05
CA ASN A 275 -5.58 1.00 -21.63
C ASN A 275 -4.40 1.26 -20.67
N GLY A 276 -4.53 2.28 -19.80
CA GLY A 276 -3.48 2.66 -18.86
C GLY A 276 -2.30 3.43 -19.48
N LYS A 277 -2.41 4.00 -20.70
CA LYS A 277 -1.40 4.92 -21.23
C LYS A 277 -1.19 6.12 -20.31
N TYR A 278 -2.28 6.64 -19.75
CA TYR A 278 -2.25 7.68 -18.71
C TYR A 278 -2.50 7.06 -17.35
N VAL A 279 -1.50 7.10 -16.48
CA VAL A 279 -1.62 6.68 -15.08
C VAL A 279 -1.47 7.91 -14.20
N PHE A 280 -2.50 8.20 -13.41
CA PHE A 280 -2.49 9.32 -12.47
C PHE A 280 -2.17 8.82 -11.06
N GLU A 281 -1.10 9.34 -10.49
CA GLU A 281 -0.62 8.95 -9.16
C GLU A 281 -1.20 9.91 -8.10
N PRO A 282 -1.95 9.41 -7.10
CA PRO A 282 -2.44 10.23 -6.02
C PRO A 282 -1.31 10.63 -5.06
N ARG A 283 -1.36 11.86 -4.53
CA ARG A 283 -0.43 12.36 -3.52
C ARG A 283 -1.14 13.26 -2.51
N ILE A 284 -0.61 13.33 -1.30
CA ILE A 284 -1.05 14.27 -0.27
C ILE A 284 -0.48 15.68 -0.57
N LYS A 285 -1.37 16.67 -0.61
CA LYS A 285 -1.05 18.10 -0.74
C LYS A 285 -0.49 18.67 0.56
N LYS A 286 0.00 19.92 0.50
CA LYS A 286 0.46 20.67 1.68
C LYS A 286 -0.65 20.97 2.69
N ASP A 287 -1.91 21.02 2.25
CA ASP A 287 -3.07 21.24 3.11
C ASP A 287 -3.69 19.94 3.64
N GLY A 288 -3.09 18.78 3.33
CA GLY A 288 -3.61 17.46 3.73
C GLY A 288 -4.68 16.88 2.81
N SER A 289 -5.06 17.57 1.73
CA SER A 289 -5.99 17.05 0.73
C SER A 289 -5.28 16.20 -0.34
N LEU A 290 -6.03 15.69 -1.32
CA LEU A 290 -5.53 14.81 -2.39
C LEU A 290 -5.23 15.60 -3.67
N GLU A 291 -4.09 15.32 -4.32
CA GLU A 291 -3.76 15.76 -5.67
C GLU A 291 -3.38 14.58 -6.57
N PHE A 292 -3.40 14.80 -7.88
CA PHE A 292 -3.09 13.79 -8.88
C PHE A 292 -1.92 14.24 -9.75
N LEU A 293 -0.94 13.36 -9.93
CA LEU A 293 0.24 13.61 -10.73
C LEU A 293 0.25 12.73 -11.98
N TYR A 294 0.76 13.28 -13.08
CA TYR A 294 1.12 12.53 -14.27
C TYR A 294 2.56 12.84 -14.64
N ASN A 295 3.42 11.83 -14.71
CA ASN A 295 4.86 11.98 -14.97
C ASN A 295 5.57 13.02 -14.07
N GLY A 296 5.09 13.19 -12.83
CA GLY A 296 5.62 14.15 -11.87
C GLY A 296 5.00 15.56 -11.91
N ASP A 297 4.16 15.85 -12.91
CA ASP A 297 3.44 17.12 -13.04
C ASP A 297 2.05 17.03 -12.39
N ILE A 298 1.66 18.09 -11.67
CA ILE A 298 0.35 18.17 -11.01
C ILE A 298 -0.73 18.48 -12.04
N ILE A 299 -1.80 17.69 -12.07
CA ILE A 299 -2.96 17.93 -12.94
C ILE A 299 -4.10 18.53 -12.12
N GLU A 300 -4.51 19.73 -12.52
CA GLU A 300 -5.59 20.52 -11.91
C GLU A 300 -6.65 20.84 -12.97
N TYR A 301 -7.84 21.26 -12.54
CA TYR A 301 -8.91 21.60 -13.48
C TYR A 301 -8.48 22.73 -14.43
N GLU A 302 -7.74 23.70 -13.90
CA GLU A 302 -7.25 24.88 -14.60
C GLU A 302 -6.23 24.54 -15.72
N ASN A 303 -5.45 23.47 -15.56
CA ASN A 303 -4.42 23.08 -16.54
C ASN A 303 -4.83 21.89 -17.42
N LEU A 304 -5.97 21.25 -17.14
CA LEU A 304 -6.47 20.07 -17.84
C LEU A 304 -6.59 20.26 -19.36
N THR A 305 -7.09 21.41 -19.81
CA THR A 305 -7.22 21.70 -21.26
C THR A 305 -5.85 21.76 -21.95
N ASN A 306 -4.85 22.35 -21.29
CA ASN A 306 -3.50 22.42 -21.82
C ASN A 306 -2.83 21.04 -21.84
N PHE A 307 -3.07 20.23 -20.81
CA PHE A 307 -2.64 18.84 -20.75
C PHE A 307 -3.18 18.04 -21.95
N ILE A 308 -4.51 18.07 -22.17
CA ILE A 308 -5.18 17.37 -23.29
C ILE A 308 -4.59 17.81 -24.63
N LYS A 309 -4.43 19.12 -24.84
CA LYS A 309 -3.87 19.68 -26.07
C LYS A 309 -2.45 19.20 -26.32
N THR A 310 -1.61 19.21 -25.30
CA THR A 310 -0.20 18.80 -25.41
C THR A 310 -0.07 17.32 -25.75
N GLU A 311 -0.80 16.47 -25.02
CA GLU A 311 -0.78 15.02 -25.24
C GLU A 311 -1.43 14.60 -26.56
N PHE A 312 -2.42 15.36 -27.04
CA PHE A 312 -3.03 15.17 -28.36
C PHE A 312 -2.01 15.36 -29.47
N TYR A 313 -1.33 16.51 -29.54
CA TYR A 313 -0.36 16.76 -30.60
C TYR A 313 0.87 15.84 -30.51
N LYS A 314 1.28 15.47 -29.29
CA LYS A 314 2.32 14.48 -29.09
C LYS A 314 1.92 13.13 -29.70
N THR A 315 0.73 12.62 -29.38
CA THR A 315 0.24 11.35 -29.93
C THR A 315 0.02 11.45 -31.44
N ASP A 316 -0.48 12.56 -31.96
CA ASP A 316 -0.68 12.74 -33.42
C ASP A 316 0.66 12.72 -34.18
N ASN A 317 1.73 13.25 -33.59
CA ASN A 317 3.08 13.14 -34.14
C ASN A 317 3.60 11.70 -34.08
N GLU A 318 3.41 10.98 -32.97
CA GLU A 318 3.78 9.56 -32.85
C GLU A 318 3.08 8.69 -33.91
N ILE A 319 1.83 9.01 -34.26
CA ILE A 319 1.12 8.33 -35.36
C ILE A 319 1.80 8.61 -36.71
N ASN A 320 2.24 9.85 -37.00
CA ASN A 320 2.98 10.15 -38.24
C ASN A 320 4.22 9.24 -38.36
N ASP A 321 4.98 9.10 -37.27
CA ASP A 321 6.18 8.25 -37.26
C ASP A 321 5.86 6.77 -37.49
N ILE A 322 4.74 6.27 -36.94
CA ILE A 322 4.27 4.89 -37.19
C ILE A 322 3.90 4.70 -38.66
N VAL A 323 3.20 5.66 -39.26
CA VAL A 323 2.81 5.60 -40.68
C VAL A 323 4.05 5.58 -41.58
N GLU A 324 5.07 6.39 -41.28
CA GLU A 324 6.34 6.33 -42.02
C GLU A 324 7.03 4.96 -41.90
N LYS A 325 7.04 4.37 -40.69
CA LYS A 325 7.59 3.02 -40.46
C LYS A 325 6.80 1.93 -41.16
N LEU A 326 5.47 2.02 -41.19
CA LEU A 326 4.59 1.10 -41.91
C LEU A 326 4.89 1.12 -43.41
N ASN A 327 5.00 2.31 -44.00
CA ASN A 327 5.38 2.47 -45.41
C ASN A 327 6.77 1.89 -45.70
N LYS A 328 7.71 2.02 -44.76
CA LYS A 328 9.04 1.40 -44.89
C LYS A 328 8.97 -0.13 -44.81
N CYS A 329 8.19 -0.69 -43.89
CA CYS A 329 8.00 -2.14 -43.77
C CYS A 329 7.35 -2.71 -45.02
N GLU A 330 6.35 -2.03 -45.59
CA GLU A 330 5.69 -2.47 -46.83
C GLU A 330 6.68 -2.54 -48.00
N LYS A 331 7.52 -1.50 -48.16
CA LYS A 331 8.60 -1.50 -49.16
C LYS A 331 9.56 -2.68 -48.95
N GLN A 332 9.98 -2.91 -47.71
CA GLN A 332 10.87 -4.03 -47.37
C GLN A 332 10.22 -5.40 -47.64
N LYS A 333 8.93 -5.58 -47.30
CA LYS A 333 8.19 -6.82 -47.60
C LYS A 333 8.18 -7.12 -49.10
N GLN A 334 7.97 -6.11 -49.94
CA GLN A 334 7.98 -6.29 -51.39
C GLN A 334 9.38 -6.63 -51.92
N GLU A 335 10.42 -5.91 -51.49
CA GLU A 335 11.82 -6.19 -51.86
C GLU A 335 12.22 -7.62 -51.48
N LEU A 336 11.93 -8.03 -50.24
CA LEU A 336 12.20 -9.37 -49.75
C LEU A 336 11.35 -10.43 -50.48
N SER A 337 10.10 -10.14 -50.84
CA SER A 337 9.27 -11.07 -51.61
C SER A 337 9.84 -11.32 -53.01
N ILE A 338 10.36 -10.28 -53.67
CA ILE A 338 11.05 -10.40 -54.96
C ILE A 338 12.34 -11.22 -54.80
N GLU A 339 13.13 -10.92 -53.76
CA GLU A 339 14.34 -11.70 -53.46
C GLU A 339 14.02 -13.17 -53.19
N GLU A 340 12.98 -13.45 -52.40
CA GLU A 340 12.53 -14.79 -52.09
C GLU A 340 12.15 -15.55 -53.37
N LYS A 341 11.34 -14.96 -54.25
CA LYS A 341 10.96 -15.55 -55.54
C LYS A 341 12.18 -15.87 -56.40
N ASN A 342 13.15 -14.96 -56.46
CA ASN A 342 14.40 -15.15 -57.20
C ASN A 342 15.21 -16.31 -56.61
N LYS A 343 15.33 -16.40 -55.28
CA LYS A 343 16.04 -17.47 -54.57
C LYS A 343 15.36 -18.83 -54.72
N VAL A 344 14.02 -18.86 -54.71
CA VAL A 344 13.27 -20.08 -55.02
C VAL A 344 13.56 -20.56 -56.44
N LYS A 345 13.55 -19.65 -57.43
CA LYS A 345 13.87 -19.99 -58.83
C LYS A 345 15.31 -20.49 -58.97
N GLU A 346 16.26 -19.82 -58.33
CA GLU A 346 17.67 -20.23 -58.28
C GLU A 346 17.81 -21.65 -57.72
N PHE A 347 17.17 -21.93 -56.58
CA PHE A 347 17.17 -23.27 -55.99
C PHE A 347 16.57 -24.33 -56.93
N GLN A 348 15.41 -24.06 -57.53
CA GLN A 348 14.74 -24.96 -58.49
C GLN A 348 15.62 -25.28 -59.71
N ASP A 349 16.36 -24.31 -60.21
CA ASP A 349 17.26 -24.52 -61.36
C ASP A 349 18.44 -25.43 -60.98
N LYS A 350 18.97 -25.32 -59.74
CA LYS A 350 19.95 -26.28 -59.21
C LYS A 350 19.36 -27.68 -59.07
N GLU A 351 18.09 -27.81 -58.67
CA GLU A 351 17.42 -29.12 -58.62
C GLU A 351 17.29 -29.75 -60.02
N LYS A 352 16.92 -28.95 -61.02
CA LYS A 352 16.85 -29.39 -62.43
C LYS A 352 18.22 -29.84 -62.95
N GLU A 353 19.28 -29.08 -62.65
CA GLU A 353 20.65 -29.42 -63.03
C GLU A 353 21.07 -30.79 -62.48
N ILE A 354 20.78 -31.05 -61.22
CA ILE A 354 21.04 -32.34 -60.56
C ILE A 354 20.21 -33.46 -61.18
N SER A 355 18.93 -33.23 -61.44
CA SER A 355 18.07 -34.23 -62.10
C SER A 355 18.60 -34.60 -63.48
N ILE A 356 19.04 -33.61 -64.27
CA ILE A 356 19.65 -33.82 -65.59
C ILE A 356 20.97 -34.59 -65.47
N TYR A 357 21.82 -34.22 -64.51
CA TYR A 357 23.09 -34.91 -64.25
C TYR A 357 22.86 -36.40 -63.89
N LEU A 358 21.92 -36.69 -62.99
CA LEU A 358 21.59 -38.06 -62.56
C LEU A 358 21.01 -38.91 -63.71
N ASP A 359 20.15 -38.33 -64.55
CA ASP A 359 19.62 -39.00 -65.74
C ASP A 359 20.71 -39.31 -66.78
N CYS A 360 21.72 -38.44 -66.91
CA CYS A 360 22.88 -38.66 -67.78
C CYS A 360 23.83 -39.75 -67.25
N LYS A 361 23.87 -39.97 -65.93
CA LYS A 361 24.67 -41.03 -65.27
C LYS A 361 24.01 -42.41 -65.35
N ARG A 362 22.66 -42.49 -65.44
CA ARG A 362 21.89 -43.75 -65.37
C ARG A 362 21.93 -44.64 -66.63
N SER A 363 22.33 -44.17 -67.82
CA SER A 363 22.40 -45.04 -69.00
C SER A 363 23.35 -44.56 -70.12
N PHE A 364 24.22 -45.46 -70.60
CA PHE A 364 25.05 -45.24 -71.80
C PHE A 364 24.21 -44.95 -73.06
N PHE A 365 22.95 -45.40 -73.13
CA PHE A 365 22.00 -45.06 -74.21
C PHE A 365 21.22 -43.74 -73.95
N GLY A 366 21.22 -43.22 -72.73
CA GLY A 366 20.67 -41.90 -72.37
C GLY A 366 21.47 -40.74 -72.94
N LYS A 367 22.81 -40.92 -73.05
CA LYS A 367 23.74 -39.97 -73.69
C LYS A 367 23.44 -39.71 -75.17
N ILE A 368 22.81 -40.64 -75.88
CA ILE A 368 22.46 -40.48 -77.31
C ILE A 368 21.00 -40.02 -77.49
N LYS A 369 20.06 -40.50 -76.63
CA LYS A 369 18.63 -40.16 -76.74
C LYS A 369 18.31 -38.73 -76.24
N PHE A 370 18.98 -38.23 -75.20
CA PHE A 370 18.81 -36.85 -74.71
C PHE A 370 19.35 -35.82 -75.71
N PHE A 371 20.54 -36.07 -76.29
CA PHE A 371 21.11 -35.21 -77.33
C PHE A 371 20.29 -35.23 -78.64
N MET A 372 19.60 -36.33 -78.97
CA MET A 372 18.70 -36.39 -80.15
C MET A 372 17.30 -35.81 -79.91
N GLN A 373 16.69 -36.01 -78.74
CA GLN A 373 15.36 -35.46 -78.43
C GLN A 373 15.42 -33.96 -78.09
N ASN A 374 16.51 -33.47 -77.50
CA ASN A 374 16.63 -32.07 -77.09
C ASN A 374 17.24 -31.14 -78.14
N LYS A 375 17.89 -31.64 -79.21
CA LYS A 375 18.27 -30.75 -80.34
C LYS A 375 17.07 -30.17 -81.09
N LYS A 376 15.92 -30.86 -81.12
CA LYS A 376 14.67 -30.36 -81.71
C LYS A 376 13.72 -29.69 -80.70
N LYS A 377 13.78 -30.03 -79.41
CA LYS A 377 12.94 -29.37 -78.38
C LYS A 377 13.58 -28.12 -77.74
N LEU A 378 14.91 -27.98 -77.69
CA LEU A 378 15.55 -26.79 -77.11
C LEU A 378 15.50 -25.56 -78.03
N LYS A 379 15.46 -25.70 -79.36
CA LYS A 379 15.32 -24.53 -80.26
C LYS A 379 13.88 -24.01 -80.38
N GLY A 380 12.86 -24.85 -80.11
CA GLY A 380 11.46 -24.47 -80.15
C GLY A 380 10.89 -24.03 -78.81
N ARG A 381 11.15 -24.78 -77.72
CA ARG A 381 10.64 -24.45 -76.38
C ARG A 381 11.45 -23.40 -75.63
N ALA A 382 12.75 -23.22 -75.91
CA ALA A 382 13.47 -22.10 -75.29
C ALA A 382 12.93 -20.76 -75.80
N LYS A 383 12.50 -20.68 -77.07
CA LYS A 383 11.88 -19.47 -77.63
C LYS A 383 10.43 -19.29 -77.13
N GLU A 384 9.63 -20.34 -77.06
CA GLU A 384 8.25 -20.24 -76.54
C GLU A 384 8.13 -20.11 -75.01
N ILE A 385 9.13 -20.51 -74.23
CA ILE A 385 9.18 -20.31 -72.77
C ILE A 385 9.85 -18.98 -72.43
N LEU A 386 10.89 -18.54 -73.15
CA LEU A 386 11.41 -17.18 -73.02
C LEU A 386 10.38 -16.12 -73.46
N ASP A 387 9.52 -16.40 -74.45
CA ASP A 387 8.45 -15.49 -74.89
C ASP A 387 7.12 -15.65 -74.12
N LYS A 388 6.97 -16.68 -73.26
CA LYS A 388 5.81 -16.83 -72.34
C LYS A 388 6.13 -16.38 -70.92
N ASP A 389 7.33 -16.66 -70.40
CA ASP A 389 7.78 -16.18 -69.09
C ASP A 389 8.15 -14.68 -69.12
N SER A 390 8.34 -14.08 -70.31
CA SER A 390 8.42 -12.61 -70.47
C SER A 390 7.06 -11.94 -70.63
N LYS A 391 5.96 -12.71 -70.56
CA LYS A 391 4.57 -12.22 -70.56
C LYS A 391 3.79 -12.66 -69.31
N GLU A 392 4.46 -13.19 -68.30
CA GLU A 392 3.94 -13.17 -66.93
C GLU A 392 4.45 -11.87 -66.29
N GLU A 393 3.67 -10.82 -66.55
CA GLU A 393 3.50 -9.65 -65.70
C GLU A 393 4.73 -9.23 -64.87
N GLU A 394 5.50 -8.28 -65.42
CA GLU A 394 5.99 -7.18 -64.57
C GLU A 394 4.75 -6.45 -64.02
N GLU A 395 4.04 -7.08 -63.09
CA GLU A 395 3.20 -6.35 -62.15
C GLU A 395 4.17 -5.59 -61.26
N THR A 396 4.61 -4.41 -61.71
CA THR A 396 4.93 -3.34 -60.78
C THR A 396 3.65 -3.07 -60.00
N GLN A 397 3.46 -3.80 -58.90
CA GLN A 397 2.45 -3.45 -57.92
C GLN A 397 2.82 -2.05 -57.42
N GLU A 398 2.03 -1.05 -57.81
CA GLU A 398 2.17 0.28 -57.25
C GLU A 398 2.05 0.15 -55.73
N ILE A 399 3.03 0.68 -55.00
CA ILE A 399 3.01 0.67 -53.54
C ILE A 399 1.92 1.64 -53.13
N GLU A 400 0.77 1.11 -52.66
CA GLU A 400 -0.23 1.95 -52.00
C GLU A 400 0.40 2.55 -50.75
N GLU A 401 0.56 3.88 -50.76
CA GLU A 401 1.09 4.61 -49.61
C GLU A 401 0.09 4.51 -48.46
N ILE A 402 0.54 3.96 -47.34
CA ILE A 402 -0.24 3.85 -46.11
C ILE A 402 -0.35 5.26 -45.53
N PHE A 403 -1.56 5.74 -45.32
CA PHE A 403 -1.84 7.02 -44.68
C PHE A 403 -2.28 6.82 -43.24
N LYS A 404 -2.31 7.94 -42.49
CA LYS A 404 -2.98 8.01 -41.19
C LYS A 404 -4.41 7.51 -41.33
N GLU A 405 -4.78 6.59 -40.45
CA GLU A 405 -6.16 6.13 -40.34
C GLU A 405 -7.09 7.31 -40.02
N ASN A 406 -8.28 7.32 -40.63
CA ASN A 406 -9.29 8.31 -40.30
C ASN A 406 -9.85 8.04 -38.90
N ASP A 407 -9.44 8.87 -37.95
CA ASP A 407 -9.88 8.85 -36.55
C ASP A 407 -11.20 9.58 -36.32
N GLY A 408 -11.74 10.28 -37.32
CA GLY A 408 -12.97 11.06 -37.22
C GLY A 408 -12.80 12.39 -36.47
N ILE A 409 -11.57 12.83 -36.22
CA ILE A 409 -11.27 14.01 -35.40
C ILE A 409 -11.09 15.24 -36.29
N ASP A 410 -11.91 16.26 -36.04
CA ASP A 410 -11.73 17.59 -36.64
C ASP A 410 -10.63 18.37 -35.90
N ARG A 411 -9.45 18.41 -36.51
CA ARG A 411 -8.26 19.10 -36.00
C ARG A 411 -8.34 20.64 -36.15
N THR A 412 -9.40 21.18 -36.76
CA THR A 412 -9.61 22.63 -36.90
C THR A 412 -10.36 23.26 -35.73
N LYS A 413 -10.90 22.44 -34.82
CA LYS A 413 -11.56 22.88 -33.59
C LYS A 413 -10.62 23.74 -32.74
N GLU A 414 -11.16 24.81 -32.17
CA GLU A 414 -10.42 25.71 -31.25
C GLU A 414 -10.09 25.02 -29.91
N PHE A 415 -10.96 24.12 -29.46
CA PHE A 415 -10.79 23.36 -28.22
C PHE A 415 -10.84 21.86 -28.50
N LEU A 416 -9.79 21.15 -28.07
CA LEU A 416 -9.71 19.69 -28.11
C LEU A 416 -10.34 19.10 -26.85
N THR A 417 -11.08 18.00 -27.01
CA THR A 417 -11.76 17.32 -25.91
C THR A 417 -11.05 16.04 -25.49
N ILE A 418 -11.41 15.51 -24.32
CA ILE A 418 -10.93 14.21 -23.83
C ILE A 418 -11.34 13.08 -24.79
N GLU A 419 -12.54 13.17 -25.36
CA GLU A 419 -13.04 12.20 -26.32
C GLU A 419 -12.19 12.19 -27.60
N ASP A 420 -11.81 13.38 -28.12
CA ASP A 420 -10.91 13.48 -29.26
C ASP A 420 -9.55 12.80 -28.95
N LEU A 421 -9.00 13.01 -27.74
CA LEU A 421 -7.74 12.36 -27.34
C LEU A 421 -7.87 10.83 -27.22
N VAL A 422 -8.96 10.33 -26.64
CA VAL A 422 -9.21 8.88 -26.51
C VAL A 422 -9.35 8.23 -27.90
N LEU A 423 -10.08 8.86 -28.83
CA LEU A 423 -10.22 8.36 -30.19
C LEU A 423 -8.87 8.31 -30.92
N LEU A 424 -8.04 9.34 -30.75
CA LEU A 424 -6.70 9.40 -31.33
C LEU A 424 -5.82 8.27 -30.81
N ILE A 425 -5.88 7.96 -29.51
CA ILE A 425 -5.13 6.86 -28.91
C ILE A 425 -5.60 5.50 -29.42
N LYS A 426 -6.91 5.30 -29.56
CA LYS A 426 -7.44 4.06 -30.17
C LYS A 426 -7.00 3.91 -31.63
N ALA A 427 -6.84 5.00 -32.38
CA ALA A 427 -6.23 4.96 -33.72
C ALA A 427 -4.73 4.64 -33.68
N PHE A 428 -3.99 5.25 -32.75
CA PHE A 428 -2.58 4.94 -32.51
C PHE A 428 -2.36 3.45 -32.18
N GLU A 429 -3.10 2.88 -31.24
CA GLU A 429 -2.97 1.48 -30.83
C GLU A 429 -3.22 0.51 -31.99
N ARG A 430 -4.19 0.81 -32.87
CA ARG A 430 -4.48 -0.01 -34.04
C ARG A 430 -3.33 0.02 -35.05
N GLN A 431 -2.76 1.19 -35.29
CA GLN A 431 -1.61 1.33 -36.20
C GLN A 431 -0.32 0.75 -35.61
N ASP A 432 -0.08 0.90 -34.31
CA ASP A 432 1.06 0.28 -33.62
C ASP A 432 0.98 -1.26 -33.66
N LYS A 433 -0.22 -1.82 -33.44
CA LYS A 433 -0.45 -3.26 -33.60
C LYS A 433 -0.21 -3.72 -35.03
N ARG A 434 -0.64 -2.95 -36.03
CA ARG A 434 -0.36 -3.22 -37.44
C ARG A 434 1.15 -3.22 -37.70
N LEU A 435 1.87 -2.22 -37.19
CA LEU A 435 3.31 -2.10 -37.37
C LEU A 435 4.05 -3.31 -36.78
N LYS A 436 3.69 -3.73 -35.56
CA LYS A 436 4.27 -4.93 -34.93
C LYS A 436 4.05 -6.19 -35.77
N ASN A 437 2.85 -6.37 -36.32
CA ASN A 437 2.58 -7.51 -37.21
C ASN A 437 3.41 -7.41 -38.50
N ASP A 438 3.51 -6.21 -39.10
CA ASP A 438 4.26 -6.01 -40.32
C ASP A 438 5.77 -6.24 -40.12
N GLU A 439 6.33 -5.83 -38.98
CA GLU A 439 7.72 -6.13 -38.59
C GLU A 439 7.95 -7.64 -38.41
N MET A 440 6.99 -8.36 -37.81
CA MET A 440 7.07 -9.82 -37.68
C MET A 440 7.08 -10.52 -39.04
N ASP A 441 6.22 -10.09 -39.96
CA ASP A 441 6.17 -10.61 -41.32
C ASP A 441 7.48 -10.35 -42.09
N VAL A 442 8.06 -9.14 -41.95
CA VAL A 442 9.38 -8.81 -42.53
C VAL A 442 10.43 -9.78 -42.03
N ARG A 443 10.53 -9.98 -40.70
CA ARG A 443 11.49 -10.93 -40.10
C ARG A 443 11.25 -12.36 -40.57
N ALA A 444 9.99 -12.78 -40.71
CA ALA A 444 9.65 -14.11 -41.23
C ALA A 444 10.13 -14.31 -42.67
N LEU A 445 10.01 -13.30 -43.53
CA LEU A 445 10.54 -13.31 -44.90
C LEU A 445 12.07 -13.35 -44.91
N GLU A 446 12.74 -12.53 -44.09
CA GLU A 446 14.21 -12.54 -43.95
C GLU A 446 14.71 -13.93 -43.52
N ASN A 447 14.07 -14.54 -42.53
CA ASN A 447 14.38 -15.89 -42.07
C ASN A 447 14.20 -16.93 -43.18
N LYS A 448 13.12 -16.81 -43.97
CA LYS A 448 12.87 -17.69 -45.12
C LYS A 448 13.96 -17.56 -46.19
N ILE A 449 14.40 -16.35 -46.49
CA ILE A 449 15.50 -16.07 -47.42
C ILE A 449 16.83 -16.63 -46.88
N LYS A 450 17.12 -16.47 -45.58
CA LYS A 450 18.31 -17.04 -44.92
C LYS A 450 18.35 -18.57 -45.07
N ILE A 451 17.21 -19.23 -44.86
CA ILE A 451 17.05 -20.68 -45.09
C ILE A 451 17.28 -21.04 -46.57
N LEU A 452 16.65 -20.32 -47.50
CA LEU A 452 16.83 -20.57 -48.94
C LEU A 452 18.27 -20.41 -49.40
N ASN A 453 18.97 -19.37 -48.93
CA ASN A 453 20.39 -19.15 -49.21
C ASN A 453 21.27 -20.30 -48.71
N SER A 454 20.99 -20.85 -47.52
CA SER A 454 21.68 -22.05 -47.02
C SER A 454 21.42 -23.27 -47.91
N LYS A 455 20.17 -23.49 -48.32
CA LYS A 455 19.81 -24.60 -49.24
C LYS A 455 20.51 -24.49 -50.59
N ILE A 456 20.58 -23.29 -51.17
CA ILE A 456 21.31 -23.04 -52.43
C ILE A 456 22.80 -23.33 -52.25
N ARG A 457 23.43 -22.82 -51.18
CA ARG A 457 24.84 -23.07 -50.88
C ARG A 457 25.14 -24.57 -50.73
N ASN A 458 24.29 -25.29 -50.01
CA ASN A 458 24.41 -26.74 -49.83
C ASN A 458 24.19 -27.48 -51.16
N ALA A 459 23.28 -26.99 -52.01
CA ALA A 459 23.05 -27.56 -53.32
C ALA A 459 24.27 -27.41 -54.25
N GLU A 460 24.92 -26.24 -54.21
CA GLU A 460 26.15 -26.00 -54.96
C GLU A 460 27.32 -26.85 -54.48
N ALA A 461 27.46 -27.04 -53.17
CA ALA A 461 28.47 -27.94 -52.61
C ALA A 461 28.22 -29.39 -53.06
N TYR A 462 26.97 -29.85 -53.03
CA TYR A 462 26.60 -31.18 -53.50
C TYR A 462 26.85 -31.38 -54.99
N LEU A 463 26.56 -30.38 -55.83
CA LEU A 463 26.86 -30.41 -57.27
C LEU A 463 28.36 -30.56 -57.56
N LYS A 464 29.23 -29.94 -56.75
CA LYS A 464 30.70 -30.07 -56.88
C LYS A 464 31.20 -31.45 -56.47
N GLU A 465 30.58 -32.09 -55.49
CA GLU A 465 30.99 -33.40 -54.94
C GLU A 465 30.35 -34.61 -55.65
N ILE A 466 29.43 -34.37 -56.58
CA ILE A 466 28.54 -35.39 -57.17
C ILE A 466 29.29 -36.45 -58.02
N ASP A 467 30.51 -36.14 -58.47
CA ASP A 467 31.37 -37.05 -59.24
C ASP A 467 32.01 -38.15 -58.36
N GLU A 468 32.19 -37.91 -57.06
CA GLU A 468 32.94 -38.83 -56.18
C GLU A 468 32.09 -39.94 -55.57
N HIS A 469 30.76 -39.77 -55.46
CA HIS A 469 29.87 -40.76 -54.86
C HIS A 469 28.56 -40.91 -55.64
N ASN A 470 28.12 -42.15 -55.88
CA ASN A 470 26.84 -42.51 -56.52
C ASN A 470 25.61 -42.14 -55.65
N LYS A 471 25.34 -40.85 -55.44
CA LYS A 471 24.26 -40.36 -54.58
C LYS A 471 22.98 -40.02 -55.36
N SER A 472 21.82 -40.17 -54.70
CA SER A 472 20.47 -40.03 -55.29
C SER A 472 19.89 -38.60 -55.16
N ILE A 473 18.80 -38.28 -55.87
CA ILE A 473 18.08 -37.01 -55.72
C ILE A 473 17.42 -36.86 -54.33
N PHE A 474 17.11 -37.99 -53.68
CA PHE A 474 16.64 -37.99 -52.30
C PHE A 474 17.76 -37.64 -51.29
N ASP A 475 18.99 -38.07 -51.56
CA ASP A 475 20.15 -37.70 -50.73
C ASP A 475 20.47 -36.21 -50.88
N PHE A 476 20.24 -35.65 -52.07
CA PHE A 476 20.33 -34.22 -52.32
C PHE A 476 19.37 -33.41 -51.44
N TRP A 477 18.07 -33.74 -51.42
CA TRP A 477 17.11 -33.05 -50.55
C TRP A 477 17.43 -33.20 -49.07
N LYS A 478 17.96 -34.35 -48.66
CA LYS A 478 18.42 -34.54 -47.28
C LYS A 478 19.64 -33.68 -46.96
N TYR A 479 20.54 -33.52 -47.93
CA TYR A 479 21.77 -32.73 -47.79
C TYR A 479 21.49 -31.22 -47.77
N THR A 480 20.61 -30.72 -48.64
CA THR A 480 20.28 -29.28 -48.67
C THR A 480 19.56 -28.80 -47.43
N ASN A 481 18.75 -29.66 -46.80
CA ASN A 481 18.02 -29.35 -45.58
C ASN A 481 18.78 -29.66 -44.28
N LYS A 482 20.04 -30.12 -44.36
CA LYS A 482 20.83 -30.58 -43.21
C LYS A 482 20.96 -29.52 -42.10
N ASP A 483 21.09 -28.26 -42.50
CA ASP A 483 21.39 -27.15 -41.58
C ASP A 483 20.13 -26.39 -41.15
N ASN A 484 18.94 -26.74 -41.65
CA ASN A 484 17.69 -26.03 -41.31
C ASN A 484 17.41 -26.08 -39.80
N ASN A 485 17.62 -27.22 -39.15
CA ASN A 485 17.37 -27.36 -37.70
C ASN A 485 18.35 -26.52 -36.88
N LEU A 486 19.61 -26.39 -37.33
CA LEU A 486 20.60 -25.54 -36.66
C LEU A 486 20.23 -24.05 -36.81
N ILE A 487 19.82 -23.63 -38.00
CA ILE A 487 19.39 -22.26 -38.28
C ILE A 487 18.12 -21.93 -37.48
N LEU A 488 17.15 -22.84 -37.41
CA LEU A 488 15.95 -22.66 -36.58
C LEU A 488 16.32 -22.53 -35.10
N SER A 489 17.24 -23.35 -34.58
CA SER A 489 17.71 -23.23 -33.18
C SER A 489 18.53 -21.97 -32.90
N GLU A 490 19.28 -21.44 -33.89
CA GLU A 490 19.97 -20.15 -33.77
C GLU A 490 18.97 -18.99 -33.73
N ILE A 491 17.88 -19.07 -34.50
CA ILE A 491 16.79 -18.09 -34.50
C ILE A 491 16.05 -18.13 -33.15
N ASP A 492 15.70 -19.32 -32.65
CA ASP A 492 15.03 -19.49 -31.34
C ASP A 492 15.91 -18.99 -30.17
N ALA A 493 17.24 -19.12 -30.26
CA ALA A 493 18.17 -18.67 -29.22
C ALA A 493 18.35 -17.13 -29.19
N GLU A 494 18.13 -16.43 -30.32
CA GLU A 494 18.07 -14.97 -30.36
C GLU A 494 16.74 -14.42 -29.77
N GLU A 495 15.71 -15.26 -29.65
CA GLU A 495 14.39 -14.93 -29.10
C GLU A 495 14.21 -15.23 -27.61
N GLU A 496 15.21 -15.79 -26.91
CA GLU A 496 15.13 -16.00 -25.46
C GLU A 496 15.08 -14.65 -24.73
N VAL A 497 13.85 -14.24 -24.40
CA VAL A 497 13.59 -13.22 -23.37
C VAL A 497 14.32 -13.70 -22.12
N PRO A 498 15.24 -12.90 -21.53
CA PRO A 498 15.96 -13.31 -20.34
C PRO A 498 14.93 -13.55 -19.24
N VAL A 499 14.67 -14.82 -18.92
CA VAL A 499 13.89 -15.18 -17.75
C VAL A 499 14.74 -14.85 -16.54
N THR A 500 14.62 -13.62 -16.07
CA THR A 500 15.16 -13.20 -14.79
C THR A 500 14.43 -14.00 -13.73
N ASN A 501 15.10 -14.98 -13.14
CA ASN A 501 14.61 -15.64 -11.93
C ASN A 501 14.31 -14.55 -10.89
N LEU A 502 13.03 -14.29 -10.63
CA LEU A 502 12.58 -13.31 -9.66
C LEU A 502 13.01 -13.78 -8.26
N GLU A 503 13.98 -13.08 -7.65
CA GLU A 503 14.31 -13.30 -6.23
C GLU A 503 13.11 -12.89 -5.36
N LYS A 504 12.72 -13.71 -4.37
CA LYS A 504 11.65 -13.34 -3.41
C LYS A 504 12.04 -12.05 -2.69
N THR A 505 11.23 -11.01 -2.83
CA THR A 505 11.35 -9.73 -2.11
C THR A 505 10.68 -9.83 -0.73
N PHE A 506 11.33 -9.30 0.31
CA PHE A 506 10.76 -9.26 1.67
C PHE A 506 9.62 -8.23 1.75
N ASP A 507 8.52 -8.63 2.37
CA ASP A 507 7.34 -7.79 2.61
C ASP A 507 7.10 -7.59 4.11
N TYR A 508 7.28 -6.38 4.63
CA TYR A 508 7.22 -6.16 6.09
C TYR A 508 5.82 -6.38 6.69
N LEU A 509 4.74 -6.24 5.92
CA LEU A 509 3.38 -6.48 6.43
C LEU A 509 3.05 -7.98 6.51
N GLU A 510 3.57 -8.78 5.57
CA GLU A 510 3.20 -10.19 5.44
C GLU A 510 4.26 -11.15 6.01
N ASP A 511 5.56 -10.84 5.85
CA ASP A 511 6.65 -11.75 6.18
C ASP A 511 7.25 -11.51 7.58
N LEU A 512 6.97 -10.39 8.27
CA LEU A 512 7.65 -10.01 9.54
C LEU A 512 7.45 -11.04 10.66
N GLU A 513 6.24 -11.58 10.83
CA GLU A 513 5.95 -12.58 11.87
C GLU A 513 6.74 -13.88 11.63
N GLU A 514 6.79 -14.36 10.38
CA GLU A 514 7.55 -15.55 10.01
C GLU A 514 9.06 -15.32 10.12
N LEU A 515 9.53 -14.15 9.68
CA LEU A 515 10.91 -13.72 9.83
C LEU A 515 11.33 -13.71 11.30
N GLY A 516 10.53 -13.08 12.17
CA GLY A 516 10.79 -12.99 13.61
C GLY A 516 10.92 -14.38 14.26
N LYS A 517 9.98 -15.29 14.00
CA LYS A 517 10.04 -16.69 14.49
C LYS A 517 11.28 -17.43 14.02
N ASN A 518 11.63 -17.28 12.74
CA ASN A 518 12.78 -17.96 12.16
C ASN A 518 14.10 -17.43 12.74
N MET A 519 14.21 -16.11 12.91
CA MET A 519 15.41 -15.48 13.47
C MET A 519 15.56 -15.77 14.97
N ASP A 520 14.47 -15.79 15.74
CA ASP A 520 14.51 -16.12 17.17
C ASP A 520 15.03 -17.55 17.40
N LYS A 521 14.57 -18.52 16.60
CA LYS A 521 15.12 -19.89 16.61
C LYS A 521 16.62 -19.94 16.34
N ILE A 522 17.10 -19.16 15.36
CA ILE A 522 18.51 -19.09 15.01
C ILE A 522 19.32 -18.47 16.15
N ILE A 523 18.83 -17.38 16.74
CA ILE A 523 19.47 -16.67 17.85
C ILE A 523 19.56 -17.57 19.07
N ARG A 524 18.46 -18.21 19.51
CA ARG A 524 18.44 -19.16 20.65
C ARG A 524 19.44 -20.32 20.48
N LYS A 525 19.72 -20.73 19.24
CA LYS A 525 20.65 -21.82 18.93
C LYS A 525 22.11 -21.38 18.87
N LYS A 526 22.38 -20.16 18.39
CA LYS A 526 23.74 -19.68 18.10
C LYS A 526 24.31 -18.80 19.19
N LEU A 527 23.52 -17.90 19.75
CA LEU A 527 24.01 -16.92 20.73
C LEU A 527 23.95 -17.47 22.15
N SER A 528 24.98 -17.14 22.92
CA SER A 528 25.05 -17.40 24.35
C SER A 528 24.23 -16.38 25.13
N LYS A 529 23.91 -16.71 26.38
CA LYS A 529 23.21 -15.77 27.28
C LYS A 529 23.93 -14.42 27.40
N LYS A 530 25.26 -14.43 27.58
CA LYS A 530 26.07 -13.22 27.69
C LYS A 530 25.97 -12.35 26.44
N GLU A 531 26.04 -12.96 25.25
CA GLU A 531 25.87 -12.23 23.99
C GLU A 531 24.45 -11.63 23.91
N CYS A 532 23.39 -12.36 24.26
CA CYS A 532 22.03 -11.82 24.32
C CYS A 532 21.83 -10.71 25.36
N ASP A 533 22.52 -10.79 26.49
CA ASP A 533 22.50 -9.78 27.55
C ASP A 533 23.20 -8.50 27.09
N SER A 534 24.35 -8.61 26.43
CA SER A 534 25.06 -7.48 25.83
C SER A 534 24.27 -6.83 24.68
N ILE A 535 23.60 -7.62 23.83
CA ILE A 535 22.71 -7.11 22.78
C ILE A 535 21.53 -6.35 23.39
N PHE A 536 20.94 -6.86 24.49
CA PHE A 536 19.86 -6.16 25.20
C PHE A 536 20.32 -4.81 25.76
N LEU A 537 21.54 -4.71 26.32
CA LEU A 537 22.09 -3.42 26.76
C LEU A 537 22.30 -2.43 25.61
N ALA A 538 22.50 -2.92 24.38
CA ALA A 538 22.56 -2.05 23.20
C ALA A 538 21.20 -1.48 22.79
N THR A 539 20.09 -1.89 23.42
CA THR A 539 18.74 -1.35 23.17
C THR A 539 18.31 -0.34 24.24
N THR A 540 19.22 0.07 25.13
CA THR A 540 18.95 1.02 26.22
C THR A 540 19.87 2.23 26.11
N GLU A 541 19.81 3.15 27.08
CA GLU A 541 20.69 4.33 27.17
C GLU A 541 22.20 3.99 27.13
N ILE A 542 22.56 2.74 27.44
CA ILE A 542 23.94 2.25 27.44
C ILE A 542 24.56 2.24 26.04
N LEU A 543 23.74 2.20 24.96
CA LEU A 543 24.22 2.21 23.58
C LEU A 543 25.11 3.42 23.28
N GLU A 544 24.77 4.60 23.80
CA GLU A 544 25.58 5.81 23.58
C GLU A 544 27.01 5.62 24.12
N PHE A 545 27.14 5.03 25.32
CA PHE A 545 28.42 4.79 25.97
C PHE A 545 29.20 3.66 25.33
N ILE A 546 28.53 2.59 24.89
CA ILE A 546 29.14 1.51 24.09
C ILE A 546 29.76 2.12 22.82
N ASN A 547 29.02 2.98 22.13
CA ASN A 547 29.50 3.64 20.91
C ASN A 547 30.65 4.62 21.16
N LYS A 548 30.68 5.34 22.30
CA LYS A 548 31.79 6.26 22.63
C LYS A 548 33.13 5.54 22.81
N ILE A 549 33.12 4.30 23.32
CA ILE A 549 34.32 3.51 23.57
C ILE A 549 34.69 2.54 22.43
N LYS A 550 33.77 2.34 21.48
CA LYS A 550 33.94 1.45 20.33
C LYS A 550 35.17 1.87 19.52
N ASP A 551 36.00 0.89 19.17
CA ASP A 551 37.23 1.07 18.39
C ASP A 551 38.26 2.05 19.01
N LYS A 552 38.18 2.35 20.33
CA LYS A 552 39.13 3.21 21.06
C LYS A 552 39.91 2.45 22.13
N ASP A 553 41.24 2.61 22.09
CA ASP A 553 42.12 2.09 23.12
C ASP A 553 42.10 2.97 24.38
N ASP A 554 42.19 4.30 24.19
CA ASP A 554 42.23 5.32 25.25
C ASP A 554 41.07 6.33 25.14
N LEU A 555 40.54 6.77 26.29
CA LEU A 555 39.44 7.75 26.40
C LEU A 555 39.96 9.10 26.87
N ASN A 556 39.39 10.19 26.35
CA ASN A 556 39.75 11.54 26.79
C ASN A 556 39.04 11.92 28.12
N GLU A 557 39.56 12.93 28.82
CA GLU A 557 39.02 13.36 30.13
C GLU A 557 37.53 13.73 30.09
N LYS A 558 37.05 14.29 28.97
CA LYS A 558 35.63 14.66 28.80
C LYS A 558 34.73 13.44 28.66
N GLU A 559 35.17 12.44 27.89
CA GLU A 559 34.45 11.17 27.71
C GLU A 559 34.40 10.38 29.01
N LEU A 560 35.52 10.33 29.75
CA LEU A 560 35.57 9.69 31.07
C LEU A 560 34.62 10.36 32.06
N HIS A 561 34.56 11.69 32.08
CA HIS A 561 33.62 12.43 32.92
C HIS A 561 32.16 12.10 32.58
N LEU A 562 31.80 11.99 31.31
CA LEU A 562 30.44 11.59 30.88
C LEU A 562 30.09 10.17 31.31
N ILE A 563 31.03 9.23 31.13
CA ILE A 563 30.86 7.82 31.57
C ILE A 563 30.74 7.74 33.10
N GLU A 564 31.47 8.58 33.83
CA GLU A 564 31.40 8.64 35.29
C GLU A 564 30.06 9.20 35.79
N GLN A 565 29.51 10.20 35.10
CA GLN A 565 28.16 10.71 35.38
C GLN A 565 27.12 9.61 35.22
N GLU A 566 27.12 8.91 34.09
CA GLU A 566 26.19 7.81 33.86
C GLU A 566 26.37 6.67 34.88
N LEU A 567 27.61 6.34 35.23
CA LEU A 567 27.88 5.34 36.27
C LEU A 567 27.24 5.73 37.61
N ASN A 568 27.30 7.01 37.98
CA ASN A 568 26.68 7.50 39.21
C ASN A 568 25.15 7.45 39.14
N ASP A 569 24.57 7.85 38.01
CA ASP A 569 23.12 7.76 37.78
C ASP A 569 22.62 6.32 37.86
N ILE A 570 23.32 5.38 37.22
CA ILE A 570 23.03 3.95 37.30
C ILE A 570 23.13 3.45 38.74
N LYS A 571 24.14 3.87 39.52
CA LYS A 571 24.29 3.49 40.93
C LYS A 571 23.13 4.01 41.78
N GLU A 572 22.70 5.25 41.57
CA GLU A 572 21.57 5.84 42.29
C GLU A 572 20.27 5.12 41.95
N LYS A 573 19.95 4.95 40.67
CA LYS A 573 18.76 4.24 40.20
C LYS A 573 18.74 2.78 40.66
N THR A 574 19.89 2.08 40.61
CA THR A 574 20.02 0.71 41.13
C THR A 574 19.76 0.64 42.64
N THR A 575 20.20 1.66 43.39
CA THR A 575 19.93 1.77 44.84
C THR A 575 18.44 1.97 45.12
N ILE A 576 17.76 2.81 44.32
CA ILE A 576 16.32 3.04 44.44
C ILE A 576 15.55 1.76 44.10
N VAL A 577 15.84 1.12 42.96
CA VAL A 577 15.22 -0.14 42.55
C VAL A 577 15.43 -1.22 43.62
N SER A 578 16.65 -1.39 44.12
CA SER A 578 16.92 -2.35 45.21
C SER A 578 16.28 -1.99 46.57
N SER A 579 15.78 -0.77 46.74
CA SER A 579 15.02 -0.35 47.94
C SER A 579 13.51 -0.49 47.79
N LEU A 580 12.98 -0.33 46.57
CA LEU A 580 11.56 -0.52 46.23
C LEU A 580 11.16 -2.00 46.21
N PHE A 581 12.12 -2.88 45.92
CA PHE A 581 12.03 -4.32 46.12
C PHE A 581 12.81 -4.67 47.40
N PRO A 582 12.21 -4.55 48.61
CA PRO A 582 12.89 -4.96 49.83
C PRO A 582 13.37 -6.39 49.68
N LYS A 583 14.50 -6.75 50.30
CA LYS A 583 15.14 -8.08 50.28
C LYS A 583 14.13 -9.22 50.50
N GLU A 584 13.44 -9.60 49.44
CA GLU A 584 12.82 -10.90 49.31
C GLU A 584 13.94 -11.85 48.95
N GLU A 585 14.01 -12.91 49.73
CA GLU A 585 14.97 -14.01 49.73
C GLU A 585 15.84 -14.09 48.47
N TYR A 586 17.15 -13.90 48.67
CA TYR A 586 18.16 -14.28 47.70
C TYR A 586 17.92 -15.76 47.32
N ASP A 587 17.28 -16.01 46.16
CA ASP A 587 17.25 -17.33 45.55
C ASP A 587 18.70 -17.64 45.15
N ILE A 588 19.32 -18.57 45.86
CA ILE A 588 20.64 -19.14 45.58
C ILE A 588 20.70 -19.79 44.18
N PHE A 589 19.59 -19.86 43.46
CA PHE A 589 19.45 -20.32 42.08
C PHE A 589 19.11 -19.21 41.05
N GLY A 590 19.21 -17.92 41.39
CA GLY A 590 19.37 -16.85 40.39
C GLY A 590 18.11 -16.31 39.73
N GLY A 591 16.98 -16.19 40.44
CA GLY A 591 15.83 -15.39 40.00
C GLY A 591 15.19 -14.67 41.19
N LEU A 592 14.64 -13.45 41.01
CA LEU A 592 13.86 -12.84 42.08
C LEU A 592 12.59 -13.65 42.37
N SER A 593 12.14 -13.47 43.60
CA SER A 593 10.81 -13.73 44.16
C SER A 593 9.63 -13.11 43.40
N GLU A 594 9.68 -13.06 42.06
CA GLU A 594 8.44 -12.98 41.29
C GLU A 594 7.89 -14.40 41.16
N ASP A 595 6.73 -14.60 41.75
CA ASP A 595 6.02 -15.89 41.82
C ASP A 595 6.09 -16.63 40.47
N LYS A 596 6.92 -17.68 40.38
CA LYS A 596 7.16 -18.51 39.17
C LYS A 596 5.86 -19.16 38.64
N THR A 597 4.74 -19.01 39.36
CA THR A 597 3.40 -19.39 38.95
C THR A 597 2.66 -18.33 38.15
N LYS A 598 3.10 -17.06 38.16
CA LYS A 598 2.48 -15.97 37.40
C LYS A 598 2.65 -16.20 35.90
N ILE A 599 1.53 -16.48 35.26
CA ILE A 599 1.43 -16.65 33.83
C ILE A 599 1.32 -15.27 33.19
N ARG A 600 2.29 -14.91 32.36
CA ARG A 600 2.28 -13.72 31.50
C ARG A 600 1.73 -14.08 30.12
N VAL A 601 1.25 -13.09 29.37
CA VAL A 601 0.73 -13.29 28.01
C VAL A 601 1.52 -12.41 27.06
N LEU A 602 2.10 -13.02 26.03
CA LEU A 602 2.76 -12.35 24.90
C LEU A 602 2.14 -12.86 23.61
N ALA A 603 1.62 -11.95 22.77
CA ALA A 603 0.92 -12.30 21.52
C ALA A 603 -0.15 -13.39 21.70
N GLY A 604 -0.97 -13.28 22.75
CA GLY A 604 -2.02 -14.26 23.08
C GLY A 604 -1.52 -15.61 23.63
N ARG A 605 -0.20 -15.79 23.79
CA ARG A 605 0.43 -17.03 24.31
C ARG A 605 0.93 -16.84 25.73
N LYS A 606 0.63 -17.83 26.56
CA LYS A 606 0.99 -17.85 27.98
C LYS A 606 2.44 -18.30 28.19
N HIS A 607 3.22 -17.57 28.98
CA HIS A 607 4.61 -17.92 29.33
C HIS A 607 4.94 -17.57 30.79
N ARG A 608 6.08 -18.06 31.29
CA ARG A 608 6.56 -17.86 32.68
C ARG A 608 7.95 -17.24 32.76
N GLU A 609 8.46 -16.74 31.64
CA GLU A 609 9.79 -16.12 31.60
C GLU A 609 9.79 -14.69 32.15
N ILE A 610 10.95 -14.29 32.64
CA ILE A 610 11.19 -12.98 33.27
C ILE A 610 11.81 -12.04 32.25
N GLU A 611 11.27 -10.82 32.19
CA GLU A 611 11.82 -9.75 31.36
C GLU A 611 13.15 -9.25 31.92
N LYS A 612 14.11 -8.99 31.05
CA LYS A 612 15.42 -8.48 31.45
C LYS A 612 15.30 -7.07 31.98
N ASN A 613 16.12 -6.78 32.98
CA ASN A 613 16.21 -5.47 33.59
C ASN A 613 17.62 -4.92 33.39
N MET A 614 17.73 -3.73 32.78
CA MET A 614 19.03 -3.12 32.45
C MET A 614 19.97 -3.07 33.66
N TYR A 615 19.50 -2.59 34.81
CA TYR A 615 20.31 -2.44 36.02
C TYR A 615 20.84 -3.77 36.56
N ARG A 616 20.07 -4.86 36.38
CA ARG A 616 20.51 -6.22 36.74
C ARG A 616 21.51 -6.79 35.73
N VAL A 617 21.27 -6.56 34.44
CA VAL A 617 22.10 -7.11 33.36
C VAL A 617 23.48 -6.42 33.33
N ILE A 618 23.54 -5.11 33.53
CA ILE A 618 24.80 -4.36 33.60
C ILE A 618 25.59 -4.66 34.89
N ASP A 619 24.89 -5.10 35.94
CA ASP A 619 25.45 -5.57 37.22
C ASP A 619 26.35 -4.51 37.91
N VAL A 620 25.86 -3.27 38.00
CA VAL A 620 26.57 -2.18 38.68
C VAL A 620 26.10 -2.06 40.12
N ASN A 621 27.03 -1.88 41.05
CA ASN A 621 26.74 -1.63 42.46
C ASN A 621 27.43 -0.36 42.98
N LYS A 622 27.10 0.07 44.20
CA LYS A 622 27.67 1.28 44.84
C LYS A 622 29.21 1.32 44.85
N ASN A 623 29.87 0.16 44.86
CA ASN A 623 31.32 0.02 44.95
C ASN A 623 32.01 -0.13 43.58
N THR A 624 31.25 -0.08 42.48
CA THR A 624 31.81 -0.23 41.13
C THR A 624 32.63 1.00 40.77
N SER A 625 33.93 0.83 40.48
CA SER A 625 34.82 1.91 40.03
C SER A 625 34.59 2.25 38.56
N LEU A 626 35.05 3.44 38.14
CA LEU A 626 34.99 3.88 36.75
C LEU A 626 35.73 2.92 35.81
N ASP A 627 36.96 2.52 36.16
CA ASP A 627 37.77 1.60 35.35
C ASP A 627 37.06 0.26 35.11
N ARG A 628 36.45 -0.30 36.17
CA ARG A 628 35.69 -1.55 36.08
C ARG A 628 34.45 -1.41 35.20
N PHE A 629 33.81 -0.24 35.21
CA PHE A 629 32.67 0.03 34.34
C PHE A 629 33.09 0.13 32.87
N VAL A 630 34.21 0.81 32.58
CA VAL A 630 34.79 0.87 31.24
C VAL A 630 35.16 -0.53 30.73
N GLU A 631 35.78 -1.37 31.56
CA GLU A 631 36.07 -2.77 31.21
C GLU A 631 34.80 -3.55 30.87
N LYS A 632 33.72 -3.38 31.65
CA LYS A 632 32.41 -4.01 31.36
C LYS A 632 31.87 -3.57 30.01
N LEU A 633 31.91 -2.27 29.70
CA LEU A 633 31.47 -1.76 28.41
C LEU A 633 32.32 -2.34 27.25
N LYS A 634 33.65 -2.46 27.42
CA LYS A 634 34.53 -3.10 26.42
C LYS A 634 34.17 -4.58 26.18
N VAL A 635 33.82 -5.32 27.24
CA VAL A 635 33.32 -6.69 27.12
C VAL A 635 32.00 -6.73 26.35
N ILE A 636 31.07 -5.81 26.62
CA ILE A 636 29.79 -5.70 25.91
C ILE A 636 30.01 -5.48 24.41
N VAL A 637 30.91 -4.55 24.02
CA VAL A 637 31.29 -4.33 22.61
C VAL A 637 31.78 -5.64 21.98
N SER A 638 32.70 -6.35 22.63
CA SER A 638 33.27 -7.59 22.10
C SER A 638 32.22 -8.70 21.92
N ASP A 639 31.31 -8.85 22.88
CA ASP A 639 30.22 -9.83 22.80
C ASP A 639 29.24 -9.51 21.65
N ILE A 640 28.91 -8.23 21.44
CA ILE A 640 28.07 -7.78 20.30
C ILE A 640 28.77 -8.08 18.97
N GLU A 641 30.05 -7.73 18.83
CA GLU A 641 30.82 -8.00 17.61
C GLU A 641 30.88 -9.48 17.27
N LYS A 642 31.08 -10.32 18.30
CA LYS A 642 31.09 -11.76 18.17
C LYS A 642 29.72 -12.32 17.78
N ALA A 643 28.63 -11.77 18.30
CA ALA A 643 27.29 -12.14 17.90
C ALA A 643 27.00 -11.78 16.43
N LEU A 644 27.44 -10.60 15.97
CA LEU A 644 27.27 -10.15 14.59
C LEU A 644 27.99 -11.03 13.56
N LEU A 645 29.04 -11.76 13.94
CA LEU A 645 29.70 -12.73 13.06
C LEU A 645 28.87 -14.01 12.87
N GLN A 646 27.99 -14.33 13.81
CA GLN A 646 27.24 -15.59 13.86
C GLN A 646 25.87 -15.50 13.18
N ILE A 647 25.26 -14.31 13.20
CA ILE A 647 23.94 -14.03 12.66
C ILE A 647 24.07 -13.27 11.33
N LYS A 648 23.25 -13.65 10.35
CA LYS A 648 23.27 -13.09 9.00
C LYS A 648 21.84 -12.87 8.51
N ALA A 649 21.66 -11.87 7.66
CA ALA A 649 20.40 -11.59 6.98
C ALA A 649 19.93 -12.82 6.18
N PRO A 650 18.72 -13.35 6.41
CA PRO A 650 18.25 -14.57 5.75
C PRO A 650 17.83 -14.33 4.29
N MET A 651 17.49 -13.09 3.94
CA MET A 651 17.06 -12.64 2.61
C MET A 651 17.44 -11.17 2.39
N ASN A 652 17.13 -10.63 1.20
CA ASN A 652 17.26 -9.20 0.94
C ASN A 652 16.10 -8.47 1.63
N LEU A 653 16.39 -7.39 2.35
CA LEU A 653 15.39 -6.58 3.06
C LEU A 653 15.86 -5.12 3.21
N SER A 654 14.93 -4.22 3.51
CA SER A 654 15.23 -2.81 3.81
C SER A 654 15.09 -2.57 5.31
N LEU A 655 15.95 -1.72 5.87
CA LEU A 655 15.87 -1.24 7.25
C LEU A 655 15.79 0.30 7.25
N TYR A 656 15.21 0.88 8.29
CA TYR A 656 14.84 2.29 8.38
C TYR A 656 15.26 2.89 9.72
N VAL A 657 15.73 4.14 9.72
CA VAL A 657 16.01 4.91 10.94
C VAL A 657 15.71 6.39 10.69
N ALA A 658 15.22 7.11 11.70
CA ALA A 658 15.08 8.55 11.66
C ALA A 658 16.38 9.21 12.15
N GLU A 659 17.16 9.79 11.24
CA GLU A 659 18.37 10.55 11.59
C GLU A 659 18.59 11.69 10.60
N LYS A 660 19.31 12.74 11.02
CA LYS A 660 19.76 13.81 10.10
C LYS A 660 20.73 13.26 9.05
N ASP A 661 21.73 12.50 9.53
CA ASP A 661 22.75 11.83 8.71
C ASP A 661 23.23 10.54 9.38
N ILE A 662 23.21 9.42 8.65
CA ILE A 662 23.62 8.10 9.14
C ILE A 662 25.02 8.15 9.78
N ASN A 663 25.11 7.73 11.05
CA ASN A 663 26.39 7.58 11.72
C ASN A 663 27.15 6.31 11.29
N LYS A 664 28.05 6.46 10.32
CA LYS A 664 28.74 5.33 9.65
C LYS A 664 29.76 4.55 10.51
N SER A 665 30.00 4.92 11.77
CA SER A 665 31.00 4.27 12.64
C SER A 665 30.43 3.50 13.83
N ASN A 666 29.14 3.64 14.11
CA ASN A 666 28.54 3.19 15.35
C ASN A 666 27.75 1.88 15.20
N PHE A 667 27.48 1.23 16.33
CA PHE A 667 26.33 0.34 16.45
C PHE A 667 25.06 1.18 16.42
N GLU A 668 24.11 0.78 15.59
CA GLU A 668 22.87 1.52 15.40
C GLU A 668 21.70 0.54 15.30
N ILE A 669 20.56 0.99 15.82
CA ILE A 669 19.30 0.27 15.82
C ILE A 669 18.45 0.80 14.67
N TYR A 670 17.95 -0.12 13.87
CA TYR A 670 17.06 0.20 12.75
C TYR A 670 15.73 -0.53 12.92
N HIS A 671 14.67 0.07 12.41
CA HIS A 671 13.37 -0.54 12.22
C HIS A 671 13.32 -1.37 10.93
N VAL A 672 12.53 -2.43 10.96
CA VAL A 672 12.14 -3.17 9.74
C VAL A 672 10.88 -2.55 9.13
N ASN A 673 9.98 -2.03 9.97
CA ASN A 673 8.77 -1.32 9.57
C ASN A 673 9.06 0.19 9.40
N PRO A 674 8.87 0.76 8.20
CA PRO A 674 9.11 2.18 7.99
C PRO A 674 8.15 3.09 8.76
N GLU A 675 6.95 2.63 9.14
CA GLU A 675 6.00 3.44 9.94
C GLU A 675 6.54 3.75 11.33
N GLU A 676 7.18 2.77 11.99
CA GLU A 676 7.79 2.96 13.30
C GLU A 676 8.94 3.97 13.22
N ALA A 677 9.80 3.86 12.20
CA ALA A 677 10.86 4.85 11.98
C ALA A 677 10.32 6.27 11.75
N ILE A 678 9.12 6.44 11.17
CA ILE A 678 8.48 7.76 10.99
C ILE A 678 7.88 8.26 12.31
N ASN A 679 7.45 7.35 13.19
CA ASN A 679 6.97 7.72 14.50
C ASN A 679 8.08 8.30 15.39
N ASP A 680 9.32 7.85 15.17
CA ASP A 680 10.53 8.28 15.88
C ASP A 680 11.12 9.63 15.43
N ILE A 681 10.53 10.30 14.43
CA ILE A 681 10.98 11.65 14.02
C ILE A 681 10.64 12.66 15.12
N GLU A 682 11.66 13.23 15.74
CA GLU A 682 11.54 14.24 16.81
C GLU A 682 11.76 15.67 16.27
N SER A 683 12.59 15.82 15.24
CA SER A 683 12.96 17.13 14.69
C SER A 683 12.71 17.24 13.18
N THR A 684 12.41 18.46 12.72
CA THR A 684 12.16 18.76 11.30
C THR A 684 13.36 18.53 10.39
N ASP A 685 14.56 18.44 10.96
CA ASP A 685 15.80 18.22 10.22
C ASP A 685 16.11 16.73 10.03
N GLU A 686 15.38 15.84 10.70
CA GLU A 686 15.55 14.40 10.55
C GLU A 686 14.96 13.88 9.25
N HIS A 687 15.57 12.83 8.74
CA HIS A 687 15.18 12.17 7.52
C HIS A 687 15.10 10.67 7.76
N ILE A 688 14.21 10.01 7.03
CA ILE A 688 14.18 8.55 7.02
C ILE A 688 15.34 8.04 6.18
N CYS A 689 16.28 7.39 6.83
CA CYS A 689 17.41 6.75 6.20
C CYS A 689 17.07 5.28 5.93
N ARG A 690 16.76 4.96 4.67
CA ARG A 690 16.50 3.60 4.22
C ARG A 690 17.80 2.93 3.78
N ILE A 691 18.11 1.78 4.35
CA ILE A 691 19.29 0.99 3.98
C ILE A 691 18.88 -0.37 3.39
N ASN A 692 19.45 -0.73 2.25
CA ASN A 692 19.17 -2.00 1.58
C ASN A 692 20.22 -3.05 1.98
N ILE A 693 19.75 -4.08 2.70
CA ILE A 693 20.54 -5.21 3.15
C ILE A 693 20.40 -6.37 2.16
N LYS A 694 21.53 -6.95 1.77
CA LYS A 694 21.55 -8.19 0.99
C LYS A 694 21.62 -9.42 1.89
N LYS A 695 21.05 -10.52 1.41
CA LYS A 695 21.16 -11.85 2.03
C LYS A 695 22.62 -12.17 2.39
N GLY A 696 22.84 -12.63 3.60
CA GLY A 696 24.15 -13.03 4.11
C GLY A 696 24.96 -11.92 4.80
N MET A 697 24.51 -10.66 4.78
CA MET A 697 25.15 -9.58 5.53
C MET A 697 24.96 -9.73 7.05
N PRO A 698 25.95 -9.36 7.88
CA PRO A 698 25.89 -9.49 9.33
C PRO A 698 24.95 -8.45 9.95
N LEU A 699 23.97 -8.91 10.73
CA LEU A 699 23.03 -8.11 11.52
C LEU A 699 22.36 -9.00 12.57
N ILE A 700 21.71 -8.40 13.57
CA ILE A 700 21.00 -9.14 14.62
C ILE A 700 19.58 -8.59 14.76
N PHE A 701 18.58 -9.46 14.62
CA PHE A 701 17.19 -9.13 14.92
C PHE A 701 16.93 -9.15 16.43
N LEU A 702 16.25 -8.14 16.96
CA LEU A 702 15.99 -7.99 18.40
C LEU A 702 14.74 -8.78 18.82
N THR A 703 14.83 -10.10 18.67
CA THR A 703 13.77 -11.08 18.97
C THR A 703 13.43 -11.19 20.46
N ASN A 704 12.33 -11.87 20.80
CA ASN A 704 11.86 -12.01 22.19
C ASN A 704 12.94 -12.53 23.16
N THR A 705 13.80 -13.45 22.71
CA THR A 705 14.87 -14.00 23.56
C THR A 705 15.97 -13.00 23.92
N VAL A 706 16.04 -11.87 23.23
CA VAL A 706 16.93 -10.75 23.60
C VAL A 706 16.40 -10.07 24.85
N TYR A 707 15.09 -9.84 24.95
CA TYR A 707 14.43 -9.11 26.04
C TYR A 707 14.03 -9.98 27.22
N TYR A 708 13.89 -11.30 27.05
CA TYR A 708 13.47 -12.21 28.11
C TYR A 708 14.53 -13.29 28.39
N ASP A 709 14.68 -13.61 29.67
CA ASP A 709 15.46 -14.75 30.12
C ASP A 709 14.66 -16.05 29.90
N ASN A 710 15.06 -16.86 28.92
CA ASN A 710 14.32 -18.07 28.51
C ASN A 710 14.74 -19.34 29.26
N TYR A 711 14.83 -19.29 30.60
CA TYR A 711 15.28 -20.43 31.40
C TYR A 711 14.29 -21.60 31.40
N ASN A 712 12.99 -21.32 31.48
CA ASN A 712 11.96 -22.37 31.54
C ASN A 712 11.55 -22.88 30.15
N LYS A 713 12.12 -22.32 29.07
CA LYS A 713 11.82 -22.65 27.66
C LYS A 713 10.33 -22.49 27.32
N THR A 714 9.66 -21.55 27.97
CA THR A 714 8.24 -21.23 27.75
C THR A 714 8.02 -19.97 26.92
N LEU A 715 9.08 -19.22 26.60
CA LEU A 715 8.97 -18.00 25.81
C LEU A 715 8.51 -18.31 24.38
N PRO A 716 7.41 -17.70 23.90
CA PRO A 716 6.98 -17.79 22.51
C PRO A 716 8.10 -17.37 21.57
N GLU A 717 8.29 -18.15 20.51
CA GLU A 717 9.24 -17.79 19.45
C GLU A 717 8.67 -16.62 18.64
N GLY A 718 9.47 -15.58 18.45
CA GLY A 718 9.05 -14.42 17.69
C GLY A 718 9.83 -13.15 18.02
N MET A 719 9.29 -12.04 17.51
CA MET A 719 9.83 -10.69 17.64
C MET A 719 8.64 -9.72 17.77
N GLU A 720 7.73 -10.03 18.69
CA GLU A 720 6.48 -9.29 18.85
C GLU A 720 6.62 -8.06 19.77
N LEU A 721 7.77 -7.92 20.44
CA LEU A 721 8.04 -6.79 21.32
C LEU A 721 8.42 -5.52 20.56
N ASN A 722 8.98 -5.65 19.36
CA ASN A 722 9.44 -4.55 18.50
C ASN A 722 9.81 -5.09 17.11
N ASP A 723 10.15 -4.21 16.18
CA ASP A 723 10.58 -4.53 14.82
C ASP A 723 12.07 -4.24 14.58
N LEU A 724 12.88 -4.22 15.64
CA LEU A 724 14.23 -3.65 15.62
C LEU A 724 15.33 -4.64 15.18
N VAL A 725 16.37 -4.07 14.59
CA VAL A 725 17.57 -4.76 14.12
C VAL A 725 18.81 -3.97 14.52
N LEU A 726 19.78 -4.65 15.14
CA LEU A 726 21.09 -4.11 15.45
C LEU A 726 22.06 -4.32 14.28
N LEU A 727 22.68 -3.24 13.84
CA LEU A 727 23.70 -3.20 12.81
C LEU A 727 24.98 -2.53 13.34
N ASP A 728 26.14 -2.97 12.84
CA ASP A 728 27.41 -2.26 13.03
C ASP A 728 27.78 -1.53 11.74
N ASN A 729 27.49 -0.24 11.70
CA ASN A 729 27.68 0.57 10.50
C ASN A 729 29.15 0.64 10.07
N SER A 730 30.09 0.48 11.00
CA SER A 730 31.52 0.56 10.67
C SER A 730 31.94 -0.52 9.67
N LYS A 731 31.23 -1.66 9.63
CA LYS A 731 31.48 -2.77 8.71
C LYS A 731 30.99 -2.52 7.28
N PHE A 732 30.24 -1.45 7.03
CA PHE A 732 29.61 -1.20 5.75
C PHE A 732 30.06 0.12 5.10
N GLU A 733 30.09 0.10 3.77
CA GLU A 733 30.15 1.29 2.92
C GLU A 733 28.73 1.61 2.44
N PHE A 734 28.29 2.86 2.68
CA PHE A 734 26.96 3.36 2.35
C PHE A 734 27.00 4.09 1.02
N LEU A 735 26.36 3.52 0.00
CA LEU A 735 26.28 4.10 -1.35
C LEU A 735 24.90 4.71 -1.55
N LYS A 736 24.82 6.04 -1.62
CA LYS A 736 23.57 6.77 -1.88
C LYS A 736 22.98 6.32 -3.22
N LYS A 737 21.71 5.93 -3.21
CA LYS A 737 20.98 5.42 -4.37
C LYS A 737 19.97 6.45 -4.89
N ARG A 738 19.10 6.96 -4.03
CA ARG A 738 18.10 7.99 -4.36
C ARG A 738 17.72 8.83 -3.15
N GLU A 739 17.19 10.01 -3.42
CA GLU A 739 16.46 10.84 -2.46
C GLU A 739 15.03 10.97 -2.97
N SER A 740 14.08 10.83 -2.05
CA SER A 740 12.66 11.02 -2.33
C SER A 740 12.02 11.81 -1.20
N PHE A 741 10.89 12.43 -1.48
CA PHE A 741 10.07 13.08 -0.47
C PHE A 741 8.61 12.72 -0.70
N PHE A 742 7.83 12.70 0.37
CA PHE A 742 6.40 12.51 0.30
C PHE A 742 5.72 13.24 1.47
N ARG A 743 4.40 13.39 1.39
CA ARG A 743 3.60 14.00 2.46
C ARG A 743 2.64 12.99 3.04
N MET A 744 2.35 13.14 4.32
CA MET A 744 1.32 12.37 5.00
C MET A 744 0.62 13.23 6.06
N ASN A 745 -0.64 12.91 6.35
CA ASN A 745 -1.33 13.36 7.54
C ASN A 745 -1.12 12.33 8.66
N LYS A 746 -0.47 12.75 9.76
CA LYS A 746 -0.21 11.93 10.96
C LYS A 746 -1.17 12.37 12.07
N GLU A 747 -1.78 11.40 12.76
CA GLU A 747 -2.60 11.70 13.94
C GLU A 747 -1.69 12.15 15.10
N VAL A 748 -1.97 13.32 15.66
CA VAL A 748 -1.18 13.88 16.78
C VAL A 748 -1.96 13.81 18.09
N LYS A 749 -3.27 14.00 18.01
CA LYS A 749 -4.22 13.81 19.12
C LYS A 749 -5.51 13.24 18.58
N LYS A 750 -6.37 12.76 19.48
CA LYS A 750 -7.71 12.28 19.14
C LYS A 750 -8.43 13.32 18.27
N PHE A 751 -8.77 12.92 17.04
CA PHE A 751 -9.43 13.73 15.99
C PHE A 751 -8.58 14.80 15.28
N GLU A 752 -7.35 15.05 15.74
CA GLU A 752 -6.43 16.06 15.19
C GLU A 752 -5.32 15.39 14.37
N TYR A 753 -5.21 15.81 13.10
CA TYR A 753 -4.16 15.37 12.19
C TYR A 753 -3.26 16.53 11.79
N GLN A 754 -1.97 16.27 11.71
CA GLN A 754 -0.98 17.22 11.21
C GLN A 754 -0.38 16.73 9.90
N ASN A 755 -0.29 17.61 8.91
CA ASN A 755 0.41 17.34 7.66
C ASN A 755 1.93 17.42 7.90
N CYS A 756 2.65 16.38 7.48
CA CYS A 756 4.10 16.25 7.63
C CYS A 756 4.76 16.01 6.28
N ASP A 757 5.86 16.72 6.03
CA ASP A 757 6.76 16.48 4.90
C ASP A 757 7.85 15.47 5.36
N ILE A 758 7.89 14.30 4.72
CA ILE A 758 8.87 13.24 5.04
C ILE A 758 9.89 13.14 3.92
N HIS A 759 11.16 13.30 4.28
CA HIS A 759 12.30 13.13 3.39
C HIS A 759 12.95 11.76 3.60
N VAL A 760 13.23 11.05 2.52
CA VAL A 760 13.83 9.72 2.55
C VAL A 760 15.14 9.70 1.76
N LYS A 761 16.22 9.28 2.44
CA LYS A 761 17.53 9.02 1.83
C LYS A 761 17.74 7.51 1.73
N GLU A 762 17.87 6.97 0.52
CA GLU A 762 18.07 5.53 0.31
C GLU A 762 19.54 5.19 0.00
N TYR A 763 20.06 4.15 0.67
CA TYR A 763 21.43 3.67 0.54
C TYR A 763 21.47 2.17 0.24
N ASN A 764 22.41 1.77 -0.62
CA ASN A 764 22.84 0.38 -0.75
C ASN A 764 24.08 0.14 0.10
N LEU A 765 24.13 -0.99 0.81
CA LEU A 765 25.31 -1.36 1.59
C LEU A 765 26.26 -2.26 0.82
N LYS A 766 27.57 -2.07 1.05
CA LYS A 766 28.63 -3.02 0.69
C LYS A 766 29.46 -3.34 1.93
N LEU A 767 29.82 -4.62 2.10
CA LEU A 767 30.74 -5.02 3.17
C LEU A 767 32.14 -4.45 2.88
N LYS A 768 32.74 -3.79 3.87
CA LYS A 768 34.15 -3.38 3.79
C LYS A 768 35.01 -4.64 3.90
N HIS A 769 35.77 -4.96 2.86
CA HIS A 769 36.81 -5.97 2.97
C HIS A 769 37.97 -5.39 3.78
N LYS A 770 38.30 -6.01 4.93
CA LYS A 770 39.59 -5.74 5.58
C LYS A 770 40.68 -6.08 4.56
N LYS A 771 41.51 -5.09 4.19
CA LYS A 771 42.80 -5.39 3.57
C LYS A 771 43.54 -6.29 4.55
N GLU A 772 43.80 -7.53 4.16
CA GLU A 772 44.86 -8.31 4.78
C GLU A 772 46.14 -7.51 4.55
N GLU A 773 46.64 -6.87 5.61
CA GLU A 773 48.02 -6.45 5.65
C GLU A 773 48.85 -7.74 5.56
N ASN A 774 49.36 -8.00 4.36
CA ASN A 774 50.51 -8.90 4.19
C ASN A 774 51.63 -8.34 5.06
N ASN A 775 51.75 -8.87 6.28
CA ASN A 775 52.98 -8.82 7.04
C ASN A 775 54.00 -9.72 6.35
N ASP A 776 54.60 -9.19 5.28
CA ASP A 776 55.91 -9.61 4.83
C ASP A 776 56.97 -8.82 5.60
N LYS A 777 57.47 -9.46 6.67
CA LYS A 777 58.76 -9.36 7.38
C LYS A 777 58.70 -9.05 8.87
#